data_AF-A0A431PVR1-F1
#
_entry.id   AF-A0A431PVR1-F1
#
_cell.length_a   1.000
_cell.length_b   1.000
_cell.length_c   1.000
_cell.angle_alpha   90.00
_cell.angle_beta   90.00
_cell.angle_gamma   90.00
#
_symmetry.space_group_name_H-M   'P 1'
#
loop_
_entity.id
_entity.type
_entity.pdbx_description
1 polymer ?
#
loop_
_entity_poly.entity_id
_entity_poly.type
_entity_poly.pdbx_seq_one_letter_code
_entity_poly.pdbx_strand_id
1 'polypeptide(L)'
;MSDQQLYSPENWHALQFQEALRRLDSDPSRGLSSSEAARRLGEYGRNRLPEGAKRGPWMRFFHQFDNILVYILLAAGFVKLMLGLWLDASIITGVVIINAALGFLQEGKAEKALESIRNMLSSDARALRDGEPRVVAADELVPGDIVLLESGDRIPADLRLVDVKNLRADEAALTGESVPADKTTEAVAENATVGDRDDMAFSGTLVVSGRAIGVVVATGAQTELGRINQMLAAVDALETPLLRQIKDFGHTIAKVIGFVSVAVFAYGRWVRDLPFVEAFQAVVGIAVSVIPEGLPALITITLAIGVQRMAQRHAIIRRLPAVETLGSVSRICSDKTGTLTLMEMMVASAVTADANYRVTGDGYASDGQILVDGEPAASAAALQQMGMVSALCNDSELREIDGVWKAEGDPTEAALYPFAIKLGLDRGAERQKLPRIDAIPFESEHKFMATLHEGGDGDRLLFVKGAPEVILAHCDRQETEKGFEPLRRDYWEAAADRLAAQGERVLALAGLRDPSFEKAGLGPGDLPKTLVLYGIVGLMDPPRKEAVEAVAECHNGGIRVTMITGDHKITAAAIAKLLGIGDGRTAVAGTEIEAMNDGALQEAVKDVDVFARASPEHKLRLVKAIQANGQVVAMTGDGVNDAPALKRADIGVAMGIKGTEVTKEAAAMVLADDNFASITAAVREGRTVYNNIEKALLFMLPTNVAQALVILVAIVAGFMLPITAPQILWVNMVTSVALGLVISFEPHECDVMRRAPRAVSRPILDGFAVWRVIFIGVALLVLTLAAFFWMKSLHASDELARTVAVNTLVVGQIFYLLNSRFKTESSLSLSAHLGNRYLPLGIAAVVILQLLFTYAPPLQRLFGTQSVPMNVWPWLFLGGLVFFLTVEAEKFLVRAFGLVGVRGGKQQAGTVSVTRAPSAPAHAVASGSEAWQAWAGALAVAALIGGEIFVFFRAAPDQPLSSVAAPSHLSSQAVLSAARPTDTRAPVDVFASTSGTIIAILCEEGAAVKAGEICAKLDPASFREAIVREKDALAKALQRQQASAAVVAAATADVERKRRAQGRVPARPALEKARAVLERATARAETDKAAVEQARAALATAERSLAQVDIVAPIPGTISSVGSVGATVEPGKPPAAFSIAPDSPHESKGDSLPDSSAAP
;
A
#
# COMPACT_ATOMS: atom_id res chain seq x y z
N MET A 1 -34.54 16.98 38.60
CA MET A 1 -34.05 18.35 38.37
C MET A 1 -32.64 18.37 38.91
N SER A 2 -31.55 18.59 38.18
CA SER A 2 -31.28 19.23 36.88
C SER A 2 -30.10 18.50 36.18
N ASP A 3 -29.61 19.04 35.06
CA ASP A 3 -28.37 18.70 34.31
C ASP A 3 -28.56 17.95 32.98
N GLN A 4 -29.79 17.97 32.45
CA GLN A 4 -30.05 17.89 31.01
C GLN A 4 -30.64 19.21 30.49
N GLN A 5 -30.01 20.35 30.84
CA GLN A 5 -30.07 21.51 29.95
C GLN A 5 -29.12 21.22 28.78
N LEU A 6 -29.63 20.40 27.85
CA LEU A 6 -29.10 20.29 26.50
C LEU A 6 -29.00 21.72 25.96
N TYR A 7 -27.77 22.15 25.69
CA TYR A 7 -27.47 23.33 24.88
C TYR A 7 -28.40 23.31 23.67
N SER A 8 -29.36 24.24 23.64
CA SER A 8 -30.00 24.60 22.38
C SER A 8 -28.90 25.08 21.45
N PRO A 9 -28.94 24.82 20.12
CA PRO A 9 -27.94 25.35 19.21
C PRO A 9 -27.94 26.87 19.40
N GLU A 10 -26.91 27.42 20.05
CA GLU A 10 -26.77 28.86 20.07
C GLU A 10 -26.49 29.27 18.62
N ASN A 11 -27.36 30.12 18.08
CA ASN A 11 -27.23 30.65 16.73
C ASN A 11 -26.10 31.69 16.73
N TRP A 12 -24.85 31.22 16.83
CA TRP A 12 -23.65 32.06 16.92
C TRP A 12 -23.52 33.02 15.72
N HIS A 13 -24.03 32.61 14.55
CA HIS A 13 -24.16 33.43 13.34
C HIS A 13 -25.14 34.60 13.47
N ALA A 14 -26.14 34.49 14.35
CA ALA A 14 -27.10 35.57 14.60
C ALA A 14 -26.58 36.60 15.61
N LEU A 15 -25.45 36.32 16.26
CA LEU A 15 -24.84 37.19 17.25
C LEU A 15 -23.76 38.05 16.61
N GLN A 16 -23.67 39.30 17.08
CA GLN A 16 -22.51 40.15 16.81
C GLN A 16 -21.26 39.53 17.45
N PHE A 17 -20.12 39.55 16.76
CA PHE A 17 -18.89 38.88 17.22
C PHE A 17 -18.44 39.32 18.63
N GLN A 18 -18.72 40.57 19.01
CA GLN A 18 -18.44 41.12 20.35
C GLN A 18 -19.24 40.44 21.47
N GLU A 19 -20.46 39.99 21.16
CA GLU A 19 -21.29 39.22 22.07
C GLU A 19 -20.79 37.78 22.17
N ALA A 20 -20.37 37.17 21.05
CA ALA A 20 -19.75 35.84 21.06
C ALA A 20 -18.47 35.81 21.92
N LEU A 21 -17.60 36.82 21.79
CA LEU A 21 -16.39 36.97 22.62
C LEU A 21 -16.72 37.15 24.11
N ARG A 22 -17.78 37.92 24.45
CA ARG A 22 -18.22 38.10 25.85
C ARG A 22 -18.79 36.82 26.44
N ARG A 23 -19.59 36.05 25.69
CA ARG A 23 -20.17 34.79 26.16
C ARG A 23 -19.13 33.70 26.35
N LEU A 24 -18.13 33.66 25.47
CA LEU A 24 -17.03 32.69 25.54
C LEU A 24 -15.87 33.18 26.42
N ASP A 25 -15.98 34.35 27.06
CA ASP A 25 -14.95 34.98 27.89
C ASP A 25 -13.56 34.93 27.24
N SER A 26 -13.49 35.44 26.00
CA SER A 26 -12.31 35.32 25.12
C SER A 26 -11.81 36.69 24.67
N ASP A 27 -10.51 36.92 24.78
CA ASP A 27 -9.87 38.18 24.37
C ASP A 27 -9.33 38.05 22.94
N PRO A 28 -9.75 38.87 21.97
CA PRO A 28 -9.31 38.77 20.58
C PRO A 28 -7.83 39.15 20.37
N SER A 29 -7.22 39.89 21.30
CA SER A 29 -5.82 40.33 21.26
C SER A 29 -4.86 39.46 22.05
N ARG A 30 -5.36 38.75 23.07
CA ARG A 30 -4.54 37.87 23.92
C ARG A 30 -4.87 36.39 23.78
N GLY A 31 -6.04 36.06 23.24
CA GLY A 31 -6.58 34.71 23.23
C GLY A 31 -6.78 34.14 24.63
N LEU A 32 -6.99 32.82 24.72
CA LEU A 32 -7.11 32.13 26.00
C LEU A 32 -5.73 31.95 26.68
N SER A 33 -5.74 31.89 28.01
CA SER A 33 -4.55 31.44 28.75
C SER A 33 -4.35 29.94 28.58
N SER A 34 -3.10 29.47 28.61
CA SER A 34 -2.80 28.02 28.52
C SER A 34 -3.51 27.20 29.61
N SER A 35 -3.67 27.76 30.82
CA SER A 35 -4.40 27.11 31.91
C SER A 35 -5.91 27.01 31.65
N GLU A 36 -6.51 28.04 31.06
CA GLU A 36 -7.93 28.05 30.74
C GLU A 36 -8.25 27.14 29.56
N ALA A 37 -7.40 27.13 28.54
CA ALA A 37 -7.51 26.18 27.43
C ALA A 37 -7.44 24.72 27.93
N ALA A 38 -6.52 24.39 28.84
CA ALA A 38 -6.44 23.06 29.45
C ALA A 38 -7.66 22.71 30.31
N ARG A 39 -8.22 23.69 31.05
CA ARG A 39 -9.46 23.51 31.83
C ARG A 39 -10.64 23.21 30.92
N ARG A 40 -10.83 24.02 29.87
CA ARG A 40 -11.91 23.83 28.88
C ARG A 40 -11.73 22.54 28.09
N LEU A 41 -10.50 22.09 27.83
CA LEU A 41 -10.24 20.81 27.17
C LEU A 41 -10.74 19.63 28.02
N GLY A 42 -10.65 19.74 29.34
CA GLY A 42 -11.23 18.77 30.27
C GLY A 42 -12.77 18.81 30.34
N GLU A 43 -13.38 19.95 30.03
CA GLU A 43 -14.83 20.19 30.09
C GLU A 43 -15.55 19.82 28.78
N TYR A 44 -15.06 20.35 27.66
CA TYR A 44 -15.65 20.17 26.32
C TYR A 44 -15.11 18.94 25.59
N GLY A 45 -14.01 18.36 26.09
CA GLY A 45 -13.30 17.29 25.41
C GLY A 45 -12.46 17.79 24.23
N ARG A 46 -11.78 16.85 23.57
CA ARG A 46 -10.93 17.14 22.41
C ARG A 46 -11.78 17.51 21.19
N ASN A 47 -11.27 18.42 20.35
CA ASN A 47 -11.86 18.75 19.06
C ASN A 47 -11.65 17.58 18.06
N ARG A 48 -12.40 16.50 18.27
CA ARG A 48 -12.42 15.31 17.42
C ARG A 48 -13.85 14.83 17.27
N LEU A 49 -14.15 14.22 16.12
CA LEU A 49 -15.43 13.57 15.91
C LEU A 49 -15.57 12.38 16.89
N PRO A 50 -16.77 12.16 17.48
CA PRO A 50 -16.96 11.14 18.49
C PRO A 50 -16.76 9.74 17.91
N GLU A 51 -15.83 8.98 18.48
CA GLU A 51 -15.62 7.58 18.11
C GLU A 51 -16.78 6.71 18.61
N GLY A 52 -17.14 5.68 17.83
CA GLY A 52 -18.07 4.65 18.31
C GLY A 52 -17.56 4.00 19.61
N ALA A 53 -18.48 3.63 20.51
CA ALA A 53 -18.13 3.10 21.82
C ALA A 53 -17.19 1.88 21.71
N LYS A 54 -15.96 2.01 22.21
CA LYS A 54 -15.01 0.89 22.31
C LYS A 54 -15.50 -0.10 23.36
N ARG A 55 -15.44 -1.40 23.05
CA ARG A 55 -15.75 -2.45 24.03
C ARG A 55 -14.68 -2.49 25.11
N GLY A 56 -15.08 -2.41 26.37
CA GLY A 56 -14.14 -2.46 27.50
C GLY A 56 -13.34 -3.77 27.56
N PRO A 57 -12.16 -3.79 28.21
CA PRO A 57 -11.27 -4.97 28.26
C PRO A 57 -11.96 -6.24 28.78
N TRP A 58 -12.80 -6.11 29.81
CA TRP A 58 -13.57 -7.22 30.36
C TRP A 58 -14.61 -7.77 29.39
N MET A 59 -15.32 -6.88 28.69
CA MET A 59 -16.31 -7.30 27.68
C MET A 59 -15.62 -8.06 26.54
N ARG A 60 -14.44 -7.60 26.11
CA ARG A 60 -13.63 -8.29 25.09
C ARG A 60 -13.18 -9.67 25.53
N PHE A 61 -12.74 -9.81 26.79
CA PHE A 61 -12.37 -11.11 27.33
C PHE A 61 -13.57 -12.08 27.36
N PHE A 62 -14.73 -11.64 27.86
CA PHE A 62 -15.92 -12.49 27.87
C PHE A 62 -16.45 -12.83 26.47
N HIS A 63 -16.26 -11.93 25.50
CA HIS A 63 -16.60 -12.18 24.11
C HIS A 63 -15.75 -13.29 23.45
N GLN A 64 -14.57 -13.62 24.01
CA GLN A 64 -13.81 -14.80 23.56
C GLN A 64 -14.55 -16.12 23.83
N PHE A 65 -15.53 -16.12 24.74
CA PHE A 65 -16.40 -17.26 25.02
C PHE A 65 -17.69 -17.26 24.18
N ASP A 66 -17.99 -16.16 23.48
CA ASP A 66 -19.20 -16.01 22.66
C ASP A 66 -19.02 -16.69 21.29
N ASN A 67 -18.83 -18.01 21.35
CA ASN A 67 -18.67 -18.87 20.18
C ASN A 67 -19.34 -20.21 20.46
N ILE A 68 -20.17 -20.66 19.51
CA ILE A 68 -20.90 -21.93 19.61
C ILE A 68 -19.98 -23.13 19.89
N LEU A 69 -18.75 -23.12 19.38
CA LEU A 69 -17.77 -24.19 19.57
C LEU A 69 -17.19 -24.21 21.00
N VAL A 70 -16.97 -23.03 21.59
CA VAL A 70 -16.55 -22.90 22.99
C VAL A 70 -17.66 -23.37 23.92
N TYR A 71 -18.92 -23.06 23.62
CA TYR A 71 -20.05 -23.58 24.39
C TYR A 71 -20.14 -25.11 24.35
N ILE A 72 -19.84 -25.75 23.23
CA ILE A 72 -19.77 -27.21 23.13
C ILE A 72 -18.66 -27.77 24.03
N LEU A 73 -17.48 -27.15 24.05
CA LEU A 73 -16.36 -27.55 24.92
C LEU A 73 -16.68 -27.38 26.41
N LEU A 74 -17.29 -26.25 26.79
CA LEU A 74 -17.72 -25.99 28.16
C LEU A 74 -18.79 -26.98 28.60
N ALA A 75 -19.76 -27.31 27.72
CA ALA A 75 -20.76 -28.35 28.00
C ALA A 75 -20.10 -29.73 28.17
N ALA A 76 -19.14 -30.09 27.31
CA ALA A 76 -18.40 -31.35 27.43
C ALA A 76 -17.60 -31.43 28.75
N GLY A 77 -16.92 -30.34 29.13
CA GLY A 77 -16.21 -30.22 30.40
C GLY A 77 -17.14 -30.36 31.60
N PHE A 78 -18.31 -29.71 31.56
CA PHE A 78 -19.33 -29.80 32.60
C PHE A 78 -19.88 -31.23 32.77
N VAL A 79 -20.18 -31.92 31.67
CA VAL A 79 -20.64 -33.32 31.75
C VAL A 79 -19.53 -34.23 32.29
N LYS A 80 -18.26 -34.04 31.88
CA LYS A 80 -17.13 -34.81 32.45
C LYS A 80 -16.96 -34.58 33.95
N LEU A 81 -17.21 -33.34 34.42
CA LEU A 81 -17.22 -33.01 35.84
C LEU A 81 -18.31 -33.82 36.58
N MET A 82 -19.52 -33.89 36.02
CA MET A 82 -20.63 -34.67 36.58
C MET A 82 -20.33 -36.19 36.62
N LEU A 83 -19.55 -36.69 35.65
CA LEU A 83 -19.12 -38.10 35.58
C LEU A 83 -17.93 -38.44 36.50
N GLY A 84 -17.43 -37.48 37.30
CA GLY A 84 -16.29 -37.69 38.20
C GLY A 84 -14.93 -37.73 37.49
N LEU A 85 -14.85 -37.30 36.23
CA LEU A 85 -13.62 -37.22 35.44
C LEU A 85 -12.93 -35.87 35.65
N TRP A 86 -12.53 -35.60 36.90
CA TRP A 86 -12.01 -34.29 37.34
C TRP A 86 -10.79 -33.82 36.53
N LEU A 87 -9.88 -34.73 36.20
CA LEU A 87 -8.66 -34.42 35.44
C LEU A 87 -9.02 -33.92 34.03
N ASP A 88 -9.79 -34.70 33.27
CA ASP A 88 -10.24 -34.32 31.94
C ASP A 88 -11.04 -33.02 31.91
N ALA A 89 -11.96 -32.84 32.86
CA ALA A 89 -12.77 -31.62 32.96
C ALA A 89 -11.89 -30.39 33.25
N SER A 90 -10.89 -30.54 34.12
CA SER A 90 -9.93 -29.47 34.43
C SER A 90 -9.04 -29.11 33.24
N ILE A 91 -8.63 -30.09 32.43
CA ILE A 91 -7.82 -29.86 31.23
C ILE A 91 -8.64 -29.13 30.17
N ILE A 92 -9.88 -29.57 29.89
CA ILE A 92 -10.77 -28.89 28.92
C ILE A 92 -10.98 -27.44 29.36
N THR A 93 -11.35 -27.21 30.62
CA THR A 93 -11.59 -25.87 31.15
C THR A 93 -10.33 -25.00 31.10
N GLY A 94 -9.17 -25.56 31.46
CA GLY A 94 -7.88 -24.88 31.42
C GLY A 94 -7.47 -24.47 30.01
N VAL A 95 -7.63 -25.35 29.02
CA VAL A 95 -7.35 -25.03 27.61
C VAL A 95 -8.28 -23.94 27.09
N VAL A 96 -9.58 -23.98 27.42
CA VAL A 96 -10.52 -22.92 27.03
C VAL A 96 -10.10 -21.57 27.64
N ILE A 97 -9.71 -21.52 28.91
CA ILE A 97 -9.23 -20.29 29.56
C ILE A 97 -7.93 -19.78 28.91
N ILE A 98 -6.98 -20.68 28.65
CA ILE A 98 -5.71 -20.33 28.00
C ILE A 98 -5.97 -19.79 26.58
N ASN A 99 -6.83 -20.44 25.81
CA ASN A 99 -7.22 -19.98 24.47
C ASN A 99 -7.92 -18.62 24.53
N ALA A 100 -8.84 -18.40 25.47
CA ALA A 100 -9.48 -17.10 25.67
C ALA A 100 -8.48 -16.01 26.06
N ALA A 101 -7.51 -16.32 26.92
CA ALA A 101 -6.44 -15.39 27.30
C ALA A 101 -5.50 -15.09 26.14
N LEU A 102 -5.08 -16.09 25.37
CA LEU A 102 -4.27 -15.92 24.17
C LEU A 102 -5.02 -15.09 23.12
N GLY A 103 -6.30 -15.38 22.88
CA GLY A 103 -7.17 -14.62 21.98
C GLY A 103 -7.30 -13.15 22.41
N PHE A 104 -7.56 -12.89 23.70
CA PHE A 104 -7.61 -11.54 24.25
C PHE A 104 -6.28 -10.79 24.08
N LEU A 105 -5.14 -11.44 24.37
CA LEU A 105 -3.81 -10.84 24.21
C LEU A 105 -3.48 -10.58 22.73
N GLN A 106 -3.84 -11.49 21.83
CA GLN A 106 -3.63 -11.38 20.39
C GLN A 106 -4.48 -10.26 19.78
N GLU A 107 -5.75 -10.20 20.14
CA GLU A 107 -6.67 -9.14 19.72
C GLU A 107 -6.23 -7.78 20.26
N GLY A 108 -5.77 -7.72 21.51
CA GLY A 108 -5.23 -6.49 22.11
C GLY A 108 -3.97 -5.97 21.42
N LYS A 109 -3.07 -6.87 20.98
CA LYS A 109 -1.88 -6.48 20.19
C LYS A 109 -2.26 -6.00 18.80
N ALA A 110 -3.18 -6.69 18.13
CA ALA A 110 -3.69 -6.28 16.82
C ALA A 110 -4.34 -4.90 16.90
N GLU A 111 -5.17 -4.64 17.90
CA GLU A 111 -5.84 -3.35 18.08
C GLU A 111 -4.85 -2.21 18.39
N LYS A 112 -3.87 -2.43 19.28
CA LYS A 112 -2.84 -1.42 19.57
C LYS A 112 -2.03 -1.04 18.34
N ALA A 113 -1.69 -2.02 17.49
CA ALA A 113 -0.99 -1.76 16.23
C ALA A 113 -1.84 -0.91 15.26
N LEU A 114 -3.16 -1.07 15.28
CA LEU A 114 -4.08 -0.27 14.46
C LEU A 114 -4.25 1.15 15.04
N GLU A 115 -4.30 1.29 16.36
CA GLU A 115 -4.48 2.58 17.02
C GLU A 115 -3.26 3.49 16.81
N SER A 116 -2.03 2.95 16.82
CA SER A 116 -0.83 3.74 16.51
C SER A 116 -0.79 4.23 15.07
N ILE A 117 -1.40 3.49 14.13
CA ILE A 117 -1.47 3.88 12.71
C ILE A 117 -2.51 4.98 12.49
N ARG A 118 -3.66 4.90 13.15
CA ARG A 118 -4.74 5.91 13.03
C ARG A 118 -4.33 7.31 13.52
N ASN A 119 -3.40 7.39 14.47
CA ASN A 119 -2.89 8.66 14.99
C ASN A 119 -1.95 9.40 14.01
N MET A 120 -1.65 8.85 12.84
CA MET A 120 -0.79 9.49 11.84
C MET A 120 -1.50 10.59 11.01
N LEU A 121 -2.78 10.87 11.27
CA LEU A 121 -3.61 11.82 10.49
C LEU A 121 -3.98 13.11 11.26
N SER A 122 -3.25 13.50 12.30
CA SER A 122 -3.56 14.74 13.04
C SER A 122 -3.19 16.00 12.25
N SER A 123 -4.14 16.94 12.13
CA SER A 123 -3.91 18.27 11.56
C SER A 123 -3.48 19.28 12.63
N ASP A 124 -2.64 20.24 12.26
CA ASP A 124 -2.24 21.37 13.10
C ASP A 124 -3.14 22.59 12.88
N ALA A 125 -3.21 23.48 13.87
CA ALA A 125 -3.95 24.75 13.84
C ALA A 125 -3.14 25.90 14.46
N ARG A 126 -3.31 27.12 13.96
CA ARG A 126 -2.71 28.33 14.54
C ARG A 126 -3.70 29.02 15.48
N ALA A 127 -3.42 28.98 16.78
CA ALA A 127 -4.25 29.64 17.79
C ALA A 127 -3.45 30.70 18.55
N LEU A 128 -4.10 31.81 18.91
CA LEU A 128 -3.56 32.83 19.79
C LEU A 128 -3.78 32.38 21.24
N ARG A 129 -2.69 32.13 21.98
CA ARG A 129 -2.75 31.76 23.41
C ARG A 129 -1.68 32.51 24.19
N ASP A 130 -2.02 32.97 25.39
CA ASP A 130 -1.15 33.81 26.24
C ASP A 130 -0.62 35.11 25.56
N GLY A 131 -1.30 35.60 24.53
CA GLY A 131 -0.92 36.77 23.73
C GLY A 131 0.05 36.52 22.59
N GLU A 132 0.38 35.25 22.29
CA GLU A 132 1.27 34.89 21.19
C GLU A 132 0.63 33.83 20.27
N PRO A 133 0.76 33.96 18.93
CA PRO A 133 0.37 32.92 18.00
C PRO A 133 1.19 31.65 18.25
N ARG A 134 0.51 30.51 18.44
CA ARG A 134 1.14 29.19 18.60
C ARG A 134 0.49 28.19 17.66
N VAL A 135 1.31 27.32 17.10
CA VAL A 135 0.82 26.12 16.42
C VAL A 135 0.47 25.10 17.50
N VAL A 136 -0.79 24.68 17.52
CA VAL A 136 -1.34 23.67 18.42
C VAL A 136 -1.97 22.57 17.58
N ALA A 137 -2.00 21.34 18.09
CA ALA A 137 -2.72 20.29 17.40
C ALA A 137 -4.21 20.65 17.36
N ALA A 138 -4.87 20.45 16.21
CA ALA A 138 -6.26 20.89 16.02
C ALA A 138 -7.23 20.23 17.00
N ASP A 139 -6.87 19.07 17.54
CA ASP A 139 -7.64 18.33 18.55
C ASP A 139 -7.58 18.94 19.97
N GLU A 140 -6.65 19.85 20.21
CA GLU A 140 -6.52 20.60 21.46
C GLU A 140 -7.25 21.94 21.43
N LEU A 141 -7.92 22.28 20.33
CA LEU A 141 -8.78 23.46 20.25
C LEU A 141 -10.03 23.30 21.12
N VAL A 142 -10.43 24.37 21.78
CA VAL A 142 -11.60 24.43 22.65
C VAL A 142 -12.47 25.64 22.32
N PRO A 143 -13.78 25.62 22.64
CA PRO A 143 -14.61 26.82 22.52
C PRO A 143 -14.01 28.02 23.24
N GLY A 144 -13.89 29.14 22.53
CA GLY A 144 -13.24 30.38 22.97
C GLY A 144 -11.79 30.57 22.52
N ASP A 145 -11.12 29.55 21.96
CA ASP A 145 -9.82 29.78 21.34
C ASP A 145 -9.94 30.78 20.18
N ILE A 146 -8.95 31.66 20.04
CA ILE A 146 -8.85 32.57 18.90
C ILE A 146 -7.95 31.92 17.86
N VAL A 147 -8.50 31.63 16.68
CA VAL A 147 -7.83 30.96 15.57
C VAL A 147 -7.49 31.97 14.49
N LEU A 148 -6.28 31.86 13.97
CA LEU A 148 -5.75 32.68 12.89
C LEU A 148 -5.81 31.87 11.60
N LEU A 149 -6.46 32.43 10.57
CA LEU A 149 -6.65 31.80 9.28
C LEU A 149 -5.94 32.61 8.18
N GLU A 150 -5.22 31.91 7.32
CA GLU A 150 -4.59 32.44 6.12
C GLU A 150 -4.93 31.58 4.90
N SER A 151 -4.64 32.10 3.70
CA SER A 151 -4.84 31.40 2.44
C SER A 151 -4.17 30.02 2.46
N GLY A 152 -4.94 28.97 2.12
CA GLY A 152 -4.48 27.59 2.15
C GLY A 152 -4.71 26.86 3.48
N ASP A 153 -5.12 27.56 4.54
CA ASP A 153 -5.45 26.90 5.82
C ASP A 153 -6.78 26.14 5.71
N ARG A 154 -6.80 24.94 6.29
CA ARG A 154 -8.05 24.22 6.56
C ARG A 154 -8.62 24.70 7.89
N ILE A 155 -9.90 25.05 7.90
CA ILE A 155 -10.58 25.58 9.08
C ILE A 155 -10.74 24.42 10.11
N PRO A 156 -10.17 24.51 11.31
CA PRO A 156 -10.01 23.36 12.21
C PRO A 156 -11.23 23.10 13.12
N ALA A 157 -12.11 24.07 13.28
CA ALA A 157 -13.32 24.04 14.12
C ALA A 157 -14.33 25.05 13.56
N ASP A 158 -15.58 25.06 14.04
CA ASP A 158 -16.52 26.11 13.62
C ASP A 158 -16.18 27.42 14.34
N LEU A 159 -15.96 28.48 13.57
CA LEU A 159 -15.49 29.77 14.04
C LEU A 159 -16.51 30.86 13.75
N ARG A 160 -16.63 31.82 14.69
CA ARG A 160 -17.30 33.10 14.46
C ARG A 160 -16.28 34.17 14.04
N LEU A 161 -16.54 34.78 12.88
CA LEU A 161 -15.82 35.89 12.24
C LEU A 161 -15.51 37.07 13.18
N VAL A 162 -14.25 37.34 13.57
CA VAL A 162 -13.88 38.54 14.38
C VAL A 162 -13.23 39.64 13.53
N ASP A 163 -12.25 39.28 12.70
CA ASP A 163 -11.61 40.17 11.74
C ASP A 163 -11.45 39.45 10.41
N VAL A 164 -11.72 40.15 9.30
CA VAL A 164 -11.72 39.56 7.95
C VAL A 164 -11.08 40.53 6.97
N LYS A 165 -10.17 40.03 6.13
CA LYS A 165 -9.59 40.78 5.01
C LYS A 165 -9.61 39.94 3.75
N ASN A 166 -10.54 40.26 2.85
CA ASN A 166 -10.77 39.59 1.57
C ASN A 166 -10.82 38.06 1.69
N LEU A 167 -11.42 37.56 2.78
CA LEU A 167 -11.48 36.13 3.06
C LEU A 167 -12.51 35.49 2.14
N ARG A 168 -12.07 34.48 1.40
CA ARG A 168 -12.93 33.57 0.64
C ARG A 168 -12.70 32.15 1.11
N ALA A 169 -13.78 31.45 1.42
CA ALA A 169 -13.75 30.08 1.88
C ALA A 169 -14.42 29.16 0.85
N ASP A 170 -13.77 28.03 0.55
CA ASP A 170 -14.37 26.94 -0.20
C ASP A 170 -15.21 26.09 0.77
N GLU A 171 -16.52 26.33 0.72
CA GLU A 171 -17.51 25.66 1.54
C GLU A 171 -18.30 24.61 0.75
N ALA A 172 -17.84 24.23 -0.45
CA ALA A 172 -18.45 23.19 -1.27
C ALA A 172 -18.64 21.88 -0.49
N ALA A 173 -17.76 21.67 0.50
CA ALA A 173 -17.80 20.60 1.47
C ALA A 173 -19.10 20.51 2.30
N LEU A 174 -19.73 21.63 2.63
CA LEU A 174 -20.93 21.68 3.47
C LEU A 174 -22.18 22.13 2.70
N THR A 175 -22.00 23.02 1.72
CA THR A 175 -23.10 23.67 1.00
C THR A 175 -23.35 23.06 -0.37
N GLY A 176 -22.36 22.37 -0.94
CA GLY A 176 -22.38 21.87 -2.32
C GLY A 176 -22.10 22.94 -3.38
N GLU A 177 -21.93 24.20 -2.98
CA GLU A 177 -21.66 25.31 -3.90
C GLU A 177 -20.17 25.39 -4.22
N SER A 178 -19.82 25.31 -5.51
CA SER A 178 -18.41 25.25 -5.95
C SER A 178 -17.74 26.62 -6.06
N VAL A 179 -18.47 27.71 -5.86
CA VAL A 179 -17.93 29.07 -5.88
C VAL A 179 -17.49 29.43 -4.46
N PRO A 180 -16.24 29.87 -4.24
CA PRO A 180 -15.80 30.29 -2.91
C PRO A 180 -16.67 31.41 -2.36
N ALA A 181 -17.18 31.22 -1.15
CA ALA A 181 -18.05 32.19 -0.47
C ALA A 181 -17.22 33.34 0.11
N ASP A 182 -17.67 34.58 -0.12
CA ASP A 182 -17.09 35.77 0.51
C ASP A 182 -17.51 35.83 1.98
N LYS A 183 -16.54 36.06 2.88
CA LYS A 183 -16.80 36.06 4.33
C LYS A 183 -16.78 37.46 4.92
N THR A 184 -17.60 37.68 5.95
CA THR A 184 -17.76 38.97 6.62
C THR A 184 -17.77 38.80 8.14
N THR A 185 -17.91 39.89 8.90
CA THR A 185 -18.06 39.84 10.37
C THR A 185 -19.47 40.19 10.82
N GLU A 186 -20.33 40.68 9.92
CA GLU A 186 -21.68 41.14 10.26
C GLU A 186 -22.59 39.96 10.61
N ALA A 187 -23.36 40.07 11.68
CA ALA A 187 -24.29 39.01 12.06
C ALA A 187 -25.37 38.82 10.99
N VAL A 188 -25.70 37.57 10.69
CA VAL A 188 -26.72 37.21 9.70
C VAL A 188 -28.04 36.83 10.38
N ALA A 189 -29.09 36.57 9.59
CA ALA A 189 -30.41 36.23 10.13
C ALA A 189 -30.39 34.90 10.90
N GLU A 190 -31.21 34.78 11.94
CA GLU A 190 -31.26 33.57 12.78
C GLU A 190 -31.64 32.31 11.99
N ASN A 191 -32.49 32.45 10.98
CA ASN A 191 -32.95 31.39 10.08
C ASN A 191 -32.07 31.20 8.84
N ALA A 192 -30.88 31.82 8.77
CA ALA A 192 -29.94 31.64 7.67
C ALA A 192 -29.53 30.17 7.53
N THR A 193 -29.53 29.68 6.29
CA THR A 193 -29.03 28.33 5.98
C THR A 193 -27.52 28.30 6.17
N VAL A 194 -26.90 27.11 6.25
CA VAL A 194 -25.45 26.99 6.49
C VAL A 194 -24.62 27.75 5.45
N GLY A 195 -25.07 27.78 4.18
CA GLY A 195 -24.40 28.53 3.11
C GLY A 195 -24.57 30.05 3.18
N ASP A 196 -25.62 30.55 3.83
CA ASP A 196 -25.89 31.99 3.98
C ASP A 196 -25.21 32.59 5.23
N ARG A 197 -24.43 31.80 5.96
CA ARG A 197 -23.72 32.23 7.17
C ARG A 197 -22.31 32.73 6.83
N ASP A 198 -22.28 33.86 6.12
CA ASP A 198 -21.04 34.51 5.67
C ASP A 198 -20.14 34.98 6.82
N ASP A 199 -20.69 35.03 8.02
CA ASP A 199 -20.06 35.51 9.23
C ASP A 199 -19.41 34.38 10.07
N MET A 200 -19.50 33.16 9.54
CA MET A 200 -18.98 31.92 10.09
C MET A 200 -17.93 31.31 9.15
N ALA A 201 -16.99 30.56 9.73
CA ALA A 201 -16.09 29.67 9.03
C ALA A 201 -16.22 28.26 9.60
N PHE A 202 -16.47 27.27 8.75
CA PHE A 202 -16.87 25.94 9.19
C PHE A 202 -15.72 24.92 9.21
N SER A 203 -15.71 24.06 10.22
CA SER A 203 -14.74 22.98 10.36
C SER A 203 -14.67 22.12 9.10
N GLY A 204 -13.47 21.87 8.59
CA GLY A 204 -13.22 21.04 7.40
C GLY A 204 -13.28 21.76 6.06
N THR A 205 -13.66 23.04 6.01
CA THR A 205 -13.60 23.90 4.81
C THR A 205 -12.20 24.51 4.60
N LEU A 206 -11.92 25.02 3.40
CA LEU A 206 -10.60 25.54 3.03
C LEU A 206 -10.64 27.06 2.78
N VAL A 207 -9.65 27.78 3.28
CA VAL A 207 -9.47 29.20 2.92
C VAL A 207 -8.82 29.30 1.54
N VAL A 208 -9.56 29.81 0.56
CA VAL A 208 -9.08 29.97 -0.83
C VAL A 208 -8.19 31.19 -0.98
N SER A 209 -8.58 32.30 -0.35
CA SER A 209 -7.83 33.55 -0.38
C SER A 209 -8.14 34.41 0.84
N GLY A 210 -7.23 35.33 1.16
CA GLY A 210 -7.40 36.30 2.24
C GLY A 210 -6.92 35.79 3.60
N ARG A 211 -7.30 36.50 4.65
CA ARG A 211 -6.98 36.14 6.04
C ARG A 211 -8.09 36.55 6.99
N ALA A 212 -8.21 35.84 8.10
CA ALA A 212 -9.19 36.14 9.12
C ALA A 212 -8.74 35.74 10.52
N ILE A 213 -9.41 36.31 11.51
CA ILE A 213 -9.33 35.94 12.91
C ILE A 213 -10.74 35.50 13.32
N GLY A 214 -10.87 34.33 13.92
CA GLY A 214 -12.15 33.80 14.36
C GLY A 214 -12.07 33.22 15.77
N VAL A 215 -13.17 33.31 16.52
CA VAL A 215 -13.29 32.64 17.82
C VAL A 215 -13.97 31.28 17.62
N VAL A 216 -13.42 30.22 18.21
CA VAL A 216 -14.00 28.87 18.16
C VAL A 216 -15.32 28.87 18.92
N VAL A 217 -16.42 28.53 18.25
CA VAL A 217 -17.74 28.44 18.88
C VAL A 217 -18.24 27.01 19.04
N ALA A 218 -17.78 26.08 18.19
CA ALA A 218 -18.08 24.67 18.32
C ALA A 218 -16.91 23.79 17.90
N THR A 219 -16.75 22.66 18.59
CA THR A 219 -15.68 21.68 18.37
C THR A 219 -16.26 20.26 18.23
N GLY A 220 -15.53 19.39 17.54
CA GLY A 220 -15.80 17.96 17.40
C GLY A 220 -17.23 17.66 16.94
N ALA A 221 -17.95 16.89 17.75
CA ALA A 221 -19.35 16.50 17.52
C ALA A 221 -20.34 17.65 17.32
N GLN A 222 -20.03 18.83 17.88
CA GLN A 222 -20.95 19.98 17.91
C GLN A 222 -20.83 20.88 16.69
N THR A 223 -19.79 20.70 15.87
CA THR A 223 -19.64 21.39 14.58
C THR A 223 -20.75 20.96 13.61
N GLU A 224 -21.05 21.78 12.59
CA GLU A 224 -22.02 21.41 11.54
C GLU A 224 -21.60 20.11 10.83
N LEU A 225 -20.29 19.95 10.57
CA LEU A 225 -19.71 18.72 10.05
C LEU A 225 -19.89 17.52 10.99
N GLY A 226 -19.71 17.75 12.30
CA GLY A 226 -19.91 16.73 13.33
C GLY A 226 -21.35 16.25 13.45
N ARG A 227 -22.32 17.15 13.30
CA ARG A 227 -23.75 16.82 13.27
C ARG A 227 -24.11 15.97 12.06
N ILE A 228 -23.62 16.33 10.87
CA ILE A 228 -23.78 15.51 9.66
C ILE A 228 -23.22 14.10 9.88
N ASN A 229 -22.03 13.99 10.49
CA ASN A 229 -21.41 12.69 10.77
C ASN A 229 -22.22 11.86 11.77
N GLN A 230 -22.80 12.46 12.81
CA GLN A 230 -23.69 11.75 13.74
C GLN A 230 -24.92 11.16 13.04
N MET A 231 -25.49 11.89 12.07
CA MET A 231 -26.62 11.39 11.27
C MET A 231 -26.20 10.21 10.37
N LEU A 232 -24.98 10.24 9.83
CA LEU A 232 -24.42 9.13 9.03
C LEU A 232 -23.98 7.92 9.86
N ALA A 233 -23.60 8.12 11.12
CA ALA A 233 -23.18 7.05 12.04
C ALA A 233 -24.33 6.13 12.47
N ALA A 234 -25.59 6.54 12.26
CA ALA A 234 -26.78 5.73 12.55
C ALA A 234 -27.06 4.62 11.52
N VAL A 235 -26.23 4.47 10.47
CA VAL A 235 -26.35 3.41 9.46
C VAL A 235 -25.36 2.28 9.78
N ASP A 236 -25.87 1.11 10.16
CA ASP A 236 -25.08 -0.05 10.51
C ASP A 236 -24.12 -0.47 9.37
N ALA A 237 -22.88 -0.81 9.73
CA ALA A 237 -21.91 -1.36 8.80
C ALA A 237 -22.32 -2.79 8.38
N LEU A 238 -22.40 -3.04 7.07
CA LEU A 238 -22.65 -4.38 6.51
C LEU A 238 -21.50 -5.34 6.89
N GLU A 239 -21.84 -6.56 7.36
CA GLU A 239 -20.86 -7.65 7.55
C GLU A 239 -20.18 -8.00 6.22
N THR A 240 -18.86 -8.25 6.22
CA THR A 240 -18.15 -8.58 4.97
C THR A 240 -18.37 -10.03 4.53
N PRO A 241 -18.18 -10.33 3.22
CA PRO A 241 -18.37 -11.67 2.69
C PRO A 241 -17.58 -12.76 3.42
N LEU A 242 -16.30 -12.55 3.77
CA LEU A 242 -15.49 -13.56 4.49
C LEU A 242 -16.06 -13.85 5.88
N LEU A 243 -16.41 -12.81 6.65
CA LEU A 243 -16.95 -12.99 8.00
C LEU A 243 -18.27 -13.76 7.95
N ARG A 244 -19.13 -13.45 6.97
CA ARG A 244 -20.37 -14.20 6.73
C ARG A 244 -20.09 -15.65 6.34
N GLN A 245 -19.16 -15.87 5.40
CA GLN A 245 -18.77 -17.23 4.98
C GLN A 245 -18.19 -18.05 6.14
N ILE A 246 -17.40 -17.46 7.03
CA ILE A 246 -16.85 -18.13 8.22
C ILE A 246 -17.96 -18.49 9.21
N LYS A 247 -18.91 -17.59 9.44
CA LYS A 247 -20.06 -17.84 10.32
C LYS A 247 -20.91 -18.99 9.79
N ASP A 248 -21.24 -18.96 8.51
CA ASP A 248 -21.99 -20.02 7.82
C ASP A 248 -21.21 -21.35 7.82
N PHE A 249 -19.90 -21.29 7.63
CA PHE A 249 -18.99 -22.42 7.74
C PHE A 249 -19.00 -23.02 9.16
N GLY A 250 -18.91 -22.19 10.20
CA GLY A 250 -18.97 -22.61 11.60
C GLY A 250 -20.30 -23.30 11.95
N HIS A 251 -21.43 -22.76 11.49
CA HIS A 251 -22.74 -23.42 11.64
C HIS A 251 -22.82 -24.75 10.90
N THR A 252 -22.23 -24.84 9.71
CA THR A 252 -22.22 -26.07 8.92
C THR A 252 -21.39 -27.15 9.61
N ILE A 253 -20.19 -26.82 10.10
CA ILE A 253 -19.36 -27.72 10.91
C ILE A 253 -20.11 -28.17 12.15
N ALA A 254 -20.75 -27.25 12.89
CA ALA A 254 -21.49 -27.60 14.10
C ALA A 254 -22.61 -28.63 13.83
N LYS A 255 -23.35 -28.47 12.72
CA LYS A 255 -24.36 -29.46 12.27
C LYS A 255 -23.73 -30.82 11.95
N VAL A 256 -22.62 -30.83 11.21
CA VAL A 256 -21.90 -32.07 10.86
C VAL A 256 -21.37 -32.78 12.11
N ILE A 257 -20.72 -32.03 13.02
CA ILE A 257 -20.23 -32.56 14.30
C ILE A 257 -21.40 -33.14 15.10
N GLY A 258 -22.52 -32.42 15.22
CA GLY A 258 -23.70 -32.91 15.94
C GLY A 258 -24.24 -34.21 15.36
N PHE A 259 -24.38 -34.29 14.03
CA PHE A 259 -24.83 -35.51 13.35
C PHE A 259 -23.86 -36.69 13.55
N VAL A 260 -22.56 -36.48 13.30
CA VAL A 260 -21.54 -37.53 13.45
C VAL A 260 -21.44 -37.98 14.91
N SER A 261 -21.49 -37.04 15.85
CA SER A 261 -21.48 -37.32 17.29
C SER A 261 -22.64 -38.24 17.71
N VAL A 262 -23.87 -37.92 17.28
CA VAL A 262 -25.04 -38.76 17.56
C VAL A 262 -24.91 -40.14 16.90
N ALA A 263 -24.47 -40.19 15.64
CA ALA A 263 -24.30 -41.45 14.91
C ALA A 263 -23.25 -42.37 15.56
N VAL A 264 -22.09 -41.81 15.94
CA VAL A 264 -21.02 -42.55 16.59
C VAL A 264 -21.41 -42.97 18.01
N PHE A 265 -22.10 -42.12 18.76
CA PHE A 265 -22.64 -42.47 20.07
C PHE A 265 -23.61 -43.65 19.96
N ALA A 266 -24.56 -43.57 19.03
CA ALA A 266 -25.56 -44.59 18.75
C ALA A 266 -24.90 -45.91 18.37
N TYR A 267 -23.95 -45.88 17.44
CA TYR A 267 -23.19 -47.06 17.02
C TYR A 267 -22.38 -47.65 18.19
N GLY A 268 -21.62 -46.82 18.90
CA GLY A 268 -20.82 -47.25 20.05
C GLY A 268 -21.66 -47.90 21.14
N ARG A 269 -22.83 -47.32 21.46
CA ARG A 269 -23.69 -47.80 22.54
C ARG A 269 -24.55 -49.01 22.17
N TRP A 270 -25.11 -49.04 20.96
CA TRP A 270 -26.08 -50.07 20.57
C TRP A 270 -25.52 -51.17 19.67
N VAL A 271 -24.39 -50.94 19.00
CA VAL A 271 -23.75 -51.96 18.13
C VAL A 271 -22.49 -52.53 18.79
N ARG A 272 -21.73 -51.70 19.50
CA ARG A 272 -20.47 -52.10 20.15
C ARG A 272 -20.60 -52.37 21.65
N ASP A 273 -21.78 -52.19 22.23
CA ASP A 273 -22.05 -52.32 23.67
C ASP A 273 -21.08 -51.53 24.57
N LEU A 274 -20.55 -50.40 24.07
CA LEU A 274 -19.65 -49.55 24.85
C LEU A 274 -20.39 -48.94 26.05
N PRO A 275 -19.74 -48.90 27.23
CA PRO A 275 -20.26 -48.16 28.39
C PRO A 275 -20.56 -46.71 28.02
N PHE A 276 -21.61 -46.14 28.63
CA PHE A 276 -22.02 -44.75 28.38
C PHE A 276 -20.85 -43.77 28.46
N VAL A 277 -20.00 -43.92 29.47
CA VAL A 277 -18.85 -43.03 29.71
C VAL A 277 -17.83 -43.13 28.57
N GLU A 278 -17.52 -44.33 28.08
CA GLU A 278 -16.57 -44.54 26.99
C GLU A 278 -17.12 -44.02 25.65
N ALA A 279 -18.39 -44.33 25.34
CA ALA A 279 -19.06 -43.81 24.15
C ALA A 279 -19.15 -42.27 24.18
N PHE A 280 -19.41 -41.68 25.34
CA PHE A 280 -19.44 -40.23 25.53
C PHE A 280 -18.04 -39.61 25.38
N GLN A 281 -17.01 -40.20 25.99
CA GLN A 281 -15.62 -39.72 25.87
C GLN A 281 -15.13 -39.73 24.42
N ALA A 282 -15.47 -40.77 23.66
CA ALA A 282 -15.21 -40.89 22.23
C ALA A 282 -15.84 -39.73 21.43
N VAL A 283 -17.13 -39.47 21.67
CA VAL A 283 -17.87 -38.40 21.00
C VAL A 283 -17.31 -37.02 21.34
N VAL A 284 -16.97 -36.79 22.61
CA VAL A 284 -16.29 -35.55 23.03
C VAL A 284 -14.95 -35.42 22.31
N GLY A 285 -14.16 -36.49 22.17
CA GLY A 285 -12.91 -36.48 21.42
C GLY A 285 -13.09 -36.08 19.95
N ILE A 286 -14.10 -36.63 19.27
CA ILE A 286 -14.44 -36.26 17.89
C ILE A 286 -14.87 -34.79 17.83
N ALA A 287 -15.78 -34.36 18.71
CA ALA A 287 -16.26 -32.97 18.72
C ALA A 287 -15.11 -31.98 18.92
N VAL A 288 -14.23 -32.22 19.87
CA VAL A 288 -13.05 -31.39 20.15
C VAL A 288 -12.08 -31.37 18.97
N SER A 289 -11.84 -32.51 18.32
CA SER A 289 -10.86 -32.62 17.22
C SER A 289 -11.21 -31.82 15.97
N VAL A 290 -12.50 -31.66 15.67
CA VAL A 290 -12.95 -30.99 14.44
C VAL A 290 -12.95 -29.46 14.60
N ILE A 291 -13.03 -28.95 15.83
CA ILE A 291 -13.17 -27.51 16.11
C ILE A 291 -11.87 -26.75 15.77
N PRO A 292 -11.89 -25.77 14.84
CA PRO A 292 -10.72 -24.95 14.54
C PRO A 292 -10.63 -23.75 15.51
N GLU A 293 -10.23 -24.02 16.75
CA GLU A 293 -10.21 -23.06 17.87
C GLU A 293 -9.36 -21.81 17.58
N GLY A 294 -8.25 -21.97 16.85
CA GLY A 294 -7.32 -20.89 16.53
C GLY A 294 -7.73 -20.02 15.33
N LEU A 295 -8.78 -20.38 14.60
CA LEU A 295 -9.13 -19.73 13.32
C LEU A 295 -9.55 -18.25 13.48
N PRO A 296 -10.46 -17.87 14.42
CA PRO A 296 -10.87 -16.47 14.57
C PRO A 296 -9.70 -15.54 14.94
N ALA A 297 -8.81 -16.01 15.81
CA ALA A 297 -7.63 -15.27 16.22
C ALA A 297 -6.63 -15.13 15.06
N LEU A 298 -6.39 -16.21 14.31
CA LEU A 298 -5.51 -16.19 13.13
C LEU A 298 -5.98 -15.18 12.09
N ILE A 299 -7.28 -15.13 11.79
CA ILE A 299 -7.83 -14.18 10.81
C ILE A 299 -7.59 -12.74 11.26
N THR A 300 -7.91 -12.43 12.52
CA THR A 300 -7.69 -11.09 13.09
C THR A 300 -6.22 -10.67 13.00
N ILE A 301 -5.30 -11.58 13.33
CA ILE A 301 -3.85 -11.30 13.25
C ILE A 301 -3.40 -11.13 11.79
N THR A 302 -3.86 -11.98 10.88
CA THR A 302 -3.51 -11.90 9.46
C THR A 302 -3.99 -10.58 8.84
N LEU A 303 -5.22 -10.16 9.17
CA LEU A 303 -5.76 -8.87 8.75
C LEU A 303 -4.93 -7.71 9.34
N ALA A 304 -4.58 -7.77 10.63
CA ALA A 304 -3.77 -6.72 11.27
C ALA A 304 -2.37 -6.58 10.65
N ILE A 305 -1.71 -7.71 10.34
CA ILE A 305 -0.43 -7.72 9.61
C ILE A 305 -0.60 -7.09 8.22
N GLY A 306 -1.69 -7.43 7.52
CA GLY A 306 -2.05 -6.84 6.24
C GLY A 306 -2.19 -5.31 6.32
N VAL A 307 -2.95 -4.80 7.29
CA VAL A 307 -3.09 -3.35 7.51
C VAL A 307 -1.74 -2.70 7.79
N GLN A 308 -0.86 -3.34 8.58
CA GLN A 308 0.46 -2.79 8.87
C GLN A 308 1.32 -2.66 7.60
N ARG A 309 1.31 -3.68 6.73
CA ARG A 309 2.03 -3.65 5.44
C ARG A 309 1.45 -2.60 4.49
N MET A 310 0.13 -2.46 4.45
CA MET A 310 -0.55 -1.41 3.65
C MET A 310 -0.18 -0.01 4.14
N ALA A 311 -0.14 0.23 5.46
CA ALA A 311 0.21 1.53 6.01
C ALA A 311 1.66 1.93 5.69
N GLN A 312 2.60 0.97 5.62
CA GLN A 312 3.97 1.19 5.15
C GLN A 312 4.04 1.58 3.66
N ARG A 313 2.97 1.32 2.91
CA ARG A 313 2.77 1.73 1.52
C ARG A 313 1.74 2.85 1.40
N HIS A 314 1.67 3.71 2.41
CA HIS A 314 0.79 4.89 2.47
C HIS A 314 -0.72 4.61 2.39
N ALA A 315 -1.18 3.35 2.46
CA ALA A 315 -2.59 2.99 2.47
C ALA A 315 -3.06 2.68 3.90
N ILE A 316 -3.74 3.64 4.53
CA ILE A 316 -4.23 3.54 5.92
C ILE A 316 -5.63 2.93 5.93
N ILE A 317 -5.75 1.71 6.45
CA ILE A 317 -7.05 1.03 6.59
C ILE A 317 -7.75 1.46 7.87
N ARG A 318 -8.94 2.05 7.73
CA ARG A 318 -9.78 2.43 8.88
C ARG A 318 -10.59 1.27 9.41
N ARG A 319 -11.03 0.32 8.57
CA ARG A 319 -11.91 -0.80 8.98
C ARG A 319 -11.26 -2.12 8.60
N LEU A 320 -10.92 -2.97 9.57
CA LEU A 320 -10.27 -4.28 9.33
C LEU A 320 -10.95 -5.12 8.25
N PRO A 321 -12.29 -5.24 8.20
CA PRO A 321 -12.94 -6.05 7.17
C PRO A 321 -12.70 -5.53 5.74
N ALA A 322 -12.31 -4.27 5.56
CA ALA A 322 -12.01 -3.68 4.26
C ALA A 322 -10.79 -4.33 3.58
N VAL A 323 -9.84 -4.89 4.34
CA VAL A 323 -8.68 -5.60 3.80
C VAL A 323 -9.09 -6.77 2.91
N GLU A 324 -10.13 -7.49 3.30
CA GLU A 324 -10.66 -8.62 2.54
C GLU A 324 -11.30 -8.16 1.23
N THR A 325 -12.18 -7.16 1.31
CA THR A 325 -12.89 -6.62 0.16
C THR A 325 -11.92 -6.03 -0.87
N LEU A 326 -10.84 -5.37 -0.42
CA LEU A 326 -9.73 -4.91 -1.27
C LEU A 326 -9.15 -6.05 -2.12
N GLY A 327 -8.98 -7.24 -1.55
CA GLY A 327 -8.48 -8.41 -2.29
C GLY A 327 -9.42 -8.92 -3.38
N SER A 328 -10.70 -8.53 -3.34
CA SER A 328 -11.72 -8.93 -4.32
C SER A 328 -12.15 -7.78 -5.24
N VAL A 329 -11.50 -6.60 -5.16
CA VAL A 329 -11.80 -5.45 -6.01
C VAL A 329 -11.67 -5.83 -7.49
N SER A 330 -12.73 -5.52 -8.24
CA SER A 330 -12.84 -5.80 -9.67
C SER A 330 -12.97 -4.53 -10.53
N ARG A 331 -13.41 -3.44 -9.90
CA ARG A 331 -13.55 -2.13 -10.51
C ARG A 331 -12.97 -1.06 -9.58
N ILE A 332 -12.10 -0.20 -10.09
CA ILE A 332 -11.61 0.98 -9.37
C ILE A 332 -12.15 2.21 -10.09
N CYS A 333 -13.04 2.95 -9.45
CA CYS A 333 -13.49 4.25 -9.90
C CYS A 333 -12.59 5.31 -9.25
N SER A 334 -11.80 6.00 -10.06
CA SER A 334 -10.86 7.02 -9.60
C SER A 334 -11.26 8.38 -10.16
N ASP A 335 -11.15 9.39 -9.30
CA ASP A 335 -11.11 10.76 -9.77
C ASP A 335 -9.79 11.02 -10.52
N LYS A 336 -9.84 11.93 -11.50
CA LYS A 336 -8.67 12.28 -12.32
C LYS A 336 -7.70 13.18 -11.55
N THR A 337 -8.17 14.36 -11.18
CA THR A 337 -7.31 15.47 -10.77
C THR A 337 -6.66 15.18 -9.42
N GLY A 338 -5.34 15.18 -9.38
CA GLY A 338 -4.58 15.00 -8.13
C GLY A 338 -4.39 13.56 -7.67
N THR A 339 -5.23 12.61 -8.11
CA THR A 339 -5.07 11.16 -7.86
C THR A 339 -4.32 10.46 -9.00
N LEU A 340 -4.77 10.65 -10.25
CA LEU A 340 -4.14 10.08 -11.46
C LEU A 340 -3.12 11.05 -12.09
N THR A 341 -3.27 12.35 -11.82
CA THR A 341 -2.44 13.43 -12.35
C THR A 341 -1.67 14.15 -11.24
N LEU A 342 -0.65 14.92 -11.61
CA LEU A 342 0.17 15.69 -10.67
C LEU A 342 -0.59 16.88 -10.08
N MET A 343 -1.65 17.36 -10.75
CA MET A 343 -2.34 18.63 -10.43
C MET A 343 -1.40 19.84 -10.58
N GLU A 344 -0.38 19.70 -11.42
CA GLU A 344 0.58 20.74 -11.74
C GLU A 344 0.48 21.00 -13.25
N MET A 345 0.01 22.18 -13.63
CA MET A 345 -0.08 22.51 -15.05
C MET A 345 1.32 22.58 -15.64
N MET A 346 1.48 22.04 -16.84
CA MET A 346 2.75 21.98 -17.54
C MET A 346 2.54 22.27 -19.02
N VAL A 347 3.45 23.03 -19.64
CA VAL A 347 3.53 23.08 -21.10
C VAL A 347 3.98 21.70 -21.60
N ALA A 348 3.12 21.02 -22.36
CA ALA A 348 3.41 19.72 -22.96
C ALA A 348 3.76 19.82 -24.45
N SER A 349 3.21 20.81 -25.13
CA SER A 349 3.42 21.03 -26.56
C SER A 349 3.69 22.52 -26.84
N ALA A 350 4.54 22.79 -27.82
CA ALA A 350 4.73 24.13 -28.37
C ALA A 350 4.73 24.04 -29.90
N VAL A 351 4.11 24.99 -30.58
CA VAL A 351 4.00 25.01 -32.04
C VAL A 351 4.47 26.37 -32.55
N THR A 352 5.41 26.36 -33.49
CA THR A 352 5.86 27.53 -34.24
C THR A 352 5.34 27.46 -35.68
N ALA A 353 5.66 28.47 -36.49
CA ALA A 353 5.37 28.46 -37.91
C ALA A 353 6.04 27.30 -38.66
N ASP A 354 7.20 26.85 -38.17
CA ASP A 354 8.10 25.94 -38.87
C ASP A 354 8.05 24.50 -38.31
N ALA A 355 7.77 24.33 -37.01
CA ALA A 355 7.85 23.03 -36.35
C ALA A 355 6.87 22.87 -35.19
N ASN A 356 6.64 21.60 -34.82
CA ASN A 356 5.93 21.21 -33.61
C ASN A 356 6.94 20.63 -32.62
N TYR A 357 6.86 21.05 -31.38
CA TYR A 357 7.75 20.66 -30.31
C TYR A 357 6.99 19.95 -29.20
N ARG A 358 7.62 18.92 -28.64
CA ARG A 358 7.17 18.25 -27.43
C ARG A 358 8.03 18.69 -26.26
N VAL A 359 7.41 19.12 -25.18
CA VAL A 359 8.10 19.52 -23.96
C VAL A 359 8.04 18.35 -22.97
N THR A 360 9.19 17.94 -22.44
CA THR A 360 9.30 16.86 -21.46
C THR A 360 9.62 17.40 -20.07
N GLY A 361 9.47 16.55 -19.05
CA GLY A 361 9.60 16.89 -17.64
C GLY A 361 8.32 16.58 -16.87
N ASP A 362 8.34 16.79 -15.56
CA ASP A 362 7.20 16.53 -14.67
C ASP A 362 6.86 17.80 -13.89
N GLY A 363 5.63 18.29 -14.03
CA GLY A 363 5.10 19.37 -13.21
C GLY A 363 5.89 20.68 -13.32
N TYR A 364 6.16 21.32 -12.17
CA TYR A 364 6.90 22.59 -12.10
C TYR A 364 8.43 22.46 -12.02
N ALA A 365 8.97 21.25 -12.07
CA ALA A 365 10.42 21.05 -12.06
C ALA A 365 11.06 21.62 -13.35
N SER A 366 12.26 22.19 -13.20
CA SER A 366 13.06 22.68 -14.33
C SER A 366 13.62 21.55 -15.20
N ASP A 367 13.60 20.31 -14.71
CA ASP A 367 14.06 19.13 -15.42
C ASP A 367 13.22 18.84 -16.67
N GLY A 368 13.91 18.46 -17.75
CA GLY A 368 13.30 18.10 -19.03
C GLY A 368 13.92 18.83 -20.21
N GLN A 369 13.50 18.45 -21.42
CA GLN A 369 14.01 18.97 -22.68
C GLN A 369 12.86 19.28 -23.63
N ILE A 370 13.09 20.21 -24.55
CA ILE A 370 12.20 20.48 -25.67
C ILE A 370 12.69 19.66 -26.85
N LEU A 371 11.82 18.83 -27.41
CA LEU A 371 12.14 17.87 -28.46
C LEU A 371 11.43 18.25 -29.76
N VAL A 372 12.13 18.09 -30.88
CA VAL A 372 11.57 18.12 -32.24
C VAL A 372 11.89 16.79 -32.90
N ASP A 373 10.89 16.11 -33.44
CA ASP A 373 11.02 14.76 -34.04
C ASP A 373 11.74 13.71 -33.16
N GLY A 374 11.70 13.88 -31.83
CA GLY A 374 12.32 12.98 -30.85
C GLY A 374 13.73 13.37 -30.39
N GLU A 375 14.35 14.37 -31.02
CA GLU A 375 15.69 14.86 -30.69
C GLU A 375 15.63 16.24 -30.00
N PRO A 376 16.64 16.62 -29.19
CA PRO A 376 16.71 17.93 -28.57
C PRO A 376 16.63 19.06 -29.60
N ALA A 377 15.68 19.97 -29.41
CA ALA A 377 15.45 21.08 -30.32
C ALA A 377 16.63 22.09 -30.29
N ALA A 378 17.09 22.50 -31.47
CA ALA A 378 17.97 23.65 -31.59
C ALA A 378 17.23 24.95 -31.23
N SER A 379 17.97 25.96 -30.77
CA SER A 379 17.41 27.26 -30.41
C SER A 379 16.85 27.99 -31.65
N ALA A 380 15.53 27.91 -31.86
CA ALA A 380 14.83 28.65 -32.90
C ALA A 380 14.41 30.04 -32.40
N ALA A 381 14.45 31.05 -33.27
CA ALA A 381 14.15 32.44 -32.89
C ALA A 381 12.74 32.61 -32.30
N ALA A 382 11.72 32.06 -32.97
CA ALA A 382 10.34 32.07 -32.51
C ALA A 382 10.19 31.37 -31.14
N LEU A 383 10.89 30.26 -30.93
CA LEU A 383 10.85 29.51 -29.68
C LEU A 383 11.48 30.30 -28.52
N GLN A 384 12.56 31.02 -28.77
CA GLN A 384 13.17 31.95 -27.80
C GLN A 384 12.23 33.13 -27.47
N GLN A 385 11.53 33.70 -28.46
CA GLN A 385 10.52 34.73 -28.20
C GLN A 385 9.37 34.20 -27.35
N MET A 386 8.89 32.98 -27.62
CA MET A 386 7.87 32.32 -26.79
C MET A 386 8.34 32.19 -25.34
N GLY A 387 9.59 31.77 -25.11
CA GLY A 387 10.20 31.73 -23.77
C GLY A 387 10.22 33.09 -23.09
N MET A 388 10.50 34.17 -23.84
CA MET A 388 10.50 35.53 -23.31
C MET A 388 9.11 35.99 -22.88
N VAL A 389 8.08 35.73 -23.69
CA VAL A 389 6.67 35.99 -23.30
C VAL A 389 6.33 35.21 -22.03
N SER A 390 6.69 33.92 -21.98
CA SER A 390 6.45 33.05 -20.83
C SER A 390 7.11 33.54 -19.53
N ALA A 391 8.30 34.13 -19.60
CA ALA A 391 9.05 34.62 -18.44
C ALA A 391 8.61 36.01 -17.97
N LEU A 392 8.30 36.92 -18.90
CA LEU A 392 8.09 38.35 -18.61
C LEU A 392 6.62 38.77 -18.56
N CYS A 393 5.76 38.17 -19.39
CA CYS A 393 4.32 38.40 -19.39
C CYS A 393 3.66 37.44 -18.38
N ASN A 394 4.02 37.53 -17.09
CA ASN A 394 3.65 36.52 -16.09
C ASN A 394 3.66 37.10 -14.67
N ASP A 395 2.56 36.88 -13.93
CA ASP A 395 2.35 37.42 -12.57
C ASP A 395 2.54 36.36 -11.48
N SER A 396 2.68 35.07 -11.84
CA SER A 396 2.86 34.00 -10.87
C SER A 396 4.29 33.93 -10.33
N GLU A 397 4.52 33.20 -9.24
CA GLU A 397 5.84 32.85 -8.72
C GLU A 397 5.96 31.34 -8.49
N LEU A 398 7.16 30.80 -8.70
CA LEU A 398 7.52 29.45 -8.27
C LEU A 398 8.50 29.57 -7.11
N ARG A 399 8.21 28.87 -6.01
CA ARG A 399 9.10 28.79 -4.84
C ARG A 399 9.38 27.34 -4.51
N GLU A 400 10.63 27.05 -4.22
CA GLU A 400 11.04 25.74 -3.71
C GLU A 400 10.95 25.76 -2.18
N ILE A 401 10.07 24.93 -1.61
CA ILE A 401 9.90 24.75 -0.17
C ILE A 401 10.13 23.27 0.13
N ASP A 402 11.11 22.97 0.99
CA ASP A 402 11.48 21.60 1.37
C ASP A 402 11.81 20.68 0.18
N GLY A 403 12.36 21.23 -0.91
CA GLY A 403 12.70 20.49 -2.13
C GLY A 403 11.53 20.24 -3.08
N VAL A 404 10.36 20.86 -2.85
CA VAL A 404 9.18 20.78 -3.71
C VAL A 404 8.85 22.15 -4.28
N TRP A 405 8.67 22.24 -5.59
CA TRP A 405 8.24 23.45 -6.28
C TRP A 405 6.75 23.73 -6.01
N LYS A 406 6.44 24.90 -5.47
CA LYS A 406 5.08 25.38 -5.28
C LYS A 406 4.84 26.63 -6.11
N ALA A 407 3.69 26.67 -6.77
CA ALA A 407 3.21 27.84 -7.48
C ALA A 407 2.43 28.77 -6.54
N GLU A 408 2.76 30.05 -6.56
CA GLU A 408 1.98 31.15 -6.00
C GLU A 408 1.39 31.94 -7.19
N GLY A 409 0.07 31.95 -7.35
CA GLY A 409 -0.61 32.58 -8.49
C GLY A 409 -1.39 31.57 -9.36
N ASP A 410 -1.68 31.93 -10.61
CA ASP A 410 -2.45 31.09 -11.52
C ASP A 410 -1.59 29.90 -12.03
N PRO A 411 -2.04 28.64 -11.90
CA PRO A 411 -1.30 27.47 -12.35
C PRO A 411 -0.94 27.48 -13.84
N THR A 412 -1.80 28.05 -14.70
CA THR A 412 -1.55 28.15 -16.15
C THR A 412 -0.36 29.06 -16.42
N GLU A 413 -0.23 30.14 -15.67
CA GLU A 413 0.93 31.02 -15.78
C GLU A 413 2.17 30.43 -15.14
N ALA A 414 2.05 29.81 -13.97
CA ALA A 414 3.17 29.14 -13.31
C ALA A 414 3.82 28.07 -14.20
N ALA A 415 3.01 27.34 -14.98
CA ALA A 415 3.45 26.35 -15.96
C ALA A 415 4.35 26.89 -17.08
N LEU A 416 4.29 28.19 -17.38
CA LEU A 416 5.10 28.84 -18.41
C LEU A 416 6.55 29.06 -17.94
N TYR A 417 6.81 29.10 -16.63
CA TYR A 417 8.16 29.31 -16.12
C TYR A 417 9.12 28.15 -16.40
N PRO A 418 8.79 26.89 -16.10
CA PRO A 418 9.65 25.76 -16.45
C PRO A 418 9.92 25.71 -17.95
N PHE A 419 8.95 26.10 -18.79
CA PHE A 419 9.13 26.19 -20.23
C PHE A 419 10.19 27.23 -20.62
N ALA A 420 10.15 28.44 -20.04
CA ALA A 420 11.18 29.46 -20.28
C ALA A 420 12.57 29.02 -19.77
N ILE A 421 12.64 28.37 -18.60
CA ILE A 421 13.90 27.86 -18.03
C ILE A 421 14.52 26.79 -18.94
N LYS A 422 13.71 25.90 -19.51
CA LYS A 422 14.16 24.86 -20.46
C LYS A 422 14.73 25.43 -21.76
N LEU A 423 14.41 26.68 -22.08
CA LEU A 423 15.00 27.43 -23.20
C LEU A 423 16.30 28.16 -22.82
N GLY A 424 16.75 28.03 -21.57
CA GLY A 424 17.96 28.67 -21.05
C GLY A 424 17.75 30.10 -20.56
N LEU A 425 16.50 30.54 -20.35
CA LEU A 425 16.19 31.88 -19.89
C LEU A 425 16.23 31.98 -18.37
N ASP A 426 17.01 32.93 -17.85
CA ASP A 426 17.00 33.29 -16.43
C ASP A 426 16.06 34.48 -16.20
N ARG A 427 14.94 34.22 -15.51
CA ARG A 427 13.90 35.23 -15.24
C ARG A 427 14.45 36.47 -14.53
N GLY A 428 15.37 36.30 -13.58
CA GLY A 428 15.94 37.40 -12.83
C GLY A 428 16.76 38.32 -13.73
N ALA A 429 17.60 37.73 -14.58
CA ALA A 429 18.39 38.44 -15.57
C ALA A 429 17.50 39.13 -16.61
N GLU A 430 16.49 38.45 -17.15
CA GLU A 430 15.61 39.02 -18.16
C GLU A 430 14.73 40.16 -17.61
N ARG A 431 14.23 40.05 -16.36
CA ARG A 431 13.51 41.16 -15.71
C ARG A 431 14.39 42.38 -15.44
N GLN A 432 15.68 42.19 -15.21
CA GLN A 432 16.62 43.30 -15.05
C GLN A 432 16.97 43.95 -16.40
N LYS A 433 17.10 43.17 -17.47
CA LYS A 433 17.35 43.67 -18.82
C LYS A 433 16.13 44.40 -19.41
N LEU A 434 14.94 43.88 -19.14
CA LEU A 434 13.65 44.36 -19.66
C LEU A 434 12.67 44.60 -18.50
N PRO A 435 12.88 45.64 -17.68
CA PRO A 435 11.95 46.01 -16.62
C PRO A 435 10.56 46.29 -17.19
N ARG A 436 9.54 45.77 -16.50
CA ARG A 436 8.14 46.00 -16.83
C ARG A 436 7.75 47.42 -16.44
N ILE A 437 7.27 48.20 -17.40
CA ILE A 437 6.84 49.59 -17.20
C ILE A 437 5.31 49.71 -17.09
N ASP A 438 4.54 48.82 -17.73
CA ASP A 438 3.08 48.82 -17.65
C ASP A 438 2.49 47.42 -17.93
N ALA A 439 1.21 47.23 -17.64
CA ALA A 439 0.52 45.94 -17.76
C ALA A 439 -0.99 46.05 -17.98
N ILE A 440 -1.52 45.15 -18.81
CA ILE A 440 -2.92 44.77 -18.81
C ILE A 440 -3.01 43.39 -18.14
N PRO A 441 -3.54 43.29 -16.90
CA PRO A 441 -3.73 42.01 -16.23
C PRO A 441 -4.77 41.16 -16.98
N PHE A 442 -4.74 39.85 -16.76
CA PHE A 442 -5.72 38.96 -17.37
C PHE A 442 -7.12 39.20 -16.79
N GLU A 443 -8.10 39.46 -17.66
CA GLU A 443 -9.52 39.46 -17.32
C GLU A 443 -10.33 38.57 -18.26
N SER A 444 -11.34 37.87 -17.73
CA SER A 444 -12.15 36.91 -18.48
C SER A 444 -12.95 37.55 -19.62
N GLU A 445 -13.29 38.84 -19.51
CA GLU A 445 -13.98 39.59 -20.55
C GLU A 445 -13.15 39.76 -21.82
N HIS A 446 -11.82 39.87 -21.68
CA HIS A 446 -10.91 40.15 -22.80
C HIS A 446 -10.05 38.94 -23.19
N LYS A 447 -9.87 37.97 -22.27
CA LYS A 447 -9.17 36.69 -22.47
C LYS A 447 -7.69 36.81 -22.91
N PHE A 448 -7.02 37.91 -22.59
CA PHE A 448 -5.58 38.07 -22.80
C PHE A 448 -4.94 38.86 -21.64
N MET A 449 -3.62 38.74 -21.55
CA MET A 449 -2.74 39.55 -20.71
C MET A 449 -1.68 40.19 -21.60
N ALA A 450 -1.29 41.43 -21.29
CA ALA A 450 -0.20 42.11 -21.99
C ALA A 450 0.73 42.83 -21.02
N THR A 451 2.02 42.87 -21.34
CA THR A 451 3.04 43.55 -20.54
C THR A 451 3.96 44.38 -21.41
N LEU A 452 4.21 45.61 -21.00
CA LEU A 452 5.10 46.53 -21.69
C LEU A 452 6.42 46.62 -20.93
N HIS A 453 7.52 46.48 -21.66
CA HIS A 453 8.88 46.48 -21.14
C HIS A 453 9.73 47.51 -21.86
N GLU A 454 10.71 48.08 -21.17
CA GLU A 454 11.65 49.06 -21.73
C GLU A 454 13.08 48.64 -21.42
N GLY A 455 13.90 48.46 -22.45
CA GLY A 455 15.31 48.08 -22.32
C GLY A 455 16.23 49.28 -22.07
N GLY A 456 17.49 48.99 -21.73
CA GLY A 456 18.50 50.03 -21.43
C GLY A 456 18.79 51.02 -22.57
N ASP A 457 18.49 50.66 -23.81
CA ASP A 457 18.69 51.49 -25.01
C ASP A 457 17.44 52.30 -25.41
N GLY A 458 16.34 52.19 -24.65
CA GLY A 458 15.06 52.88 -24.94
C GLY A 458 14.09 52.10 -25.85
N ASP A 459 14.51 50.92 -26.33
CA ASP A 459 13.65 49.99 -27.09
C ASP A 459 12.50 49.48 -26.23
N ARG A 460 11.28 49.48 -26.79
CA ARG A 460 10.07 49.03 -26.10
C ARG A 460 9.59 47.71 -26.64
N LEU A 461 9.25 46.79 -25.75
CA LEU A 461 8.74 45.46 -26.10
C LEU A 461 7.37 45.24 -25.45
N LEU A 462 6.37 44.96 -26.28
CA LEU A 462 5.07 44.50 -25.84
C LEU A 462 5.02 42.98 -25.95
N PHE A 463 4.75 42.30 -24.85
CA PHE A 463 4.48 40.86 -24.83
C PHE A 463 3.01 40.61 -24.51
N VAL A 464 2.41 39.64 -25.20
CA VAL A 464 0.99 39.33 -25.10
C VAL A 464 0.80 37.82 -25.05
N LYS A 465 -0.04 37.35 -24.13
CA LYS A 465 -0.51 35.96 -24.10
C LYS A 465 -2.02 35.91 -23.93
N GLY A 466 -2.69 34.93 -24.52
CA GLY A 466 -4.14 34.80 -24.38
C GLY A 466 -4.75 33.68 -25.19
N ALA A 467 -6.08 33.68 -25.24
CA ALA A 467 -6.85 32.72 -26.03
C ALA A 467 -6.48 32.82 -27.53
N PRO A 468 -6.22 31.70 -28.23
CA PRO A 468 -5.78 31.73 -29.63
C PRO A 468 -6.68 32.56 -30.54
N GLU A 469 -8.00 32.44 -30.42
CA GLU A 469 -8.97 33.18 -31.24
C GLU A 469 -8.87 34.71 -31.07
N VAL A 470 -8.50 35.17 -29.87
CA VAL A 470 -8.35 36.59 -29.56
C VAL A 470 -7.01 37.10 -30.09
N ILE A 471 -5.91 36.40 -29.79
CA ILE A 471 -4.57 36.84 -30.18
C ILE A 471 -4.40 36.82 -31.70
N LEU A 472 -4.94 35.80 -32.40
CA LEU A 472 -4.90 35.74 -33.87
C LEU A 472 -5.64 36.90 -34.53
N ALA A 473 -6.68 37.45 -33.91
CA ALA A 473 -7.38 38.64 -34.42
C ALA A 473 -6.52 39.93 -34.35
N HIS A 474 -5.50 39.94 -33.49
CA HIS A 474 -4.57 41.07 -33.29
C HIS A 474 -3.21 40.89 -33.98
N CYS A 475 -2.98 39.77 -34.67
CA CYS A 475 -1.74 39.51 -35.41
C CYS A 475 -1.92 39.71 -36.92
N ASP A 476 -0.92 40.31 -37.57
CA ASP A 476 -0.83 40.47 -39.04
C ASP A 476 0.29 39.63 -39.67
N ARG A 477 1.30 39.26 -38.87
CA ARG A 477 2.48 38.48 -39.28
C ARG A 477 2.87 37.44 -38.23
N GLN A 478 3.71 36.50 -38.63
CA GLN A 478 4.24 35.42 -37.80
C GLN A 478 5.77 35.37 -37.91
N GLU A 479 6.44 34.90 -36.87
CA GLU A 479 7.88 34.67 -36.89
C GLU A 479 8.21 33.28 -37.46
N THR A 480 9.13 33.24 -38.42
CA THR A 480 9.70 32.02 -39.01
C THR A 480 11.22 32.05 -38.92
N GLU A 481 11.90 30.93 -39.18
CA GLU A 481 13.37 30.91 -39.29
C GLU A 481 13.93 31.88 -40.34
N LYS A 482 13.14 32.24 -41.36
CA LYS A 482 13.53 33.18 -42.43
C LYS A 482 13.19 34.64 -42.10
N GLY A 483 12.60 34.92 -40.94
CA GLY A 483 12.12 36.23 -40.52
C GLY A 483 10.60 36.32 -40.46
N PHE A 484 10.05 37.54 -40.57
CA PHE A 484 8.62 37.78 -40.47
C PHE A 484 7.89 37.50 -41.79
N GLU A 485 6.85 36.67 -41.74
CA GLU A 485 5.96 36.35 -42.87
C GLU A 485 4.50 36.71 -42.55
N PRO A 486 3.62 36.94 -43.55
CA PRO A 486 2.19 37.13 -43.30
C PRO A 486 1.56 35.97 -42.51
N LEU A 487 0.62 36.27 -41.61
CA LEU A 487 -0.01 35.28 -40.73
C LEU A 487 -0.83 34.24 -41.52
N ARG A 488 -0.52 32.95 -41.33
CA ARG A 488 -1.30 31.82 -41.88
C ARG A 488 -2.41 31.37 -40.92
N ARG A 489 -3.55 32.07 -40.91
CA ARG A 489 -4.66 31.83 -39.96
C ARG A 489 -5.13 30.37 -39.90
N ASP A 490 -5.45 29.77 -41.05
CA ASP A 490 -5.97 28.40 -41.14
C ASP A 490 -5.01 27.36 -40.51
N TYR A 491 -3.70 27.57 -40.62
CA TYR A 491 -2.69 26.69 -40.02
C TYR A 491 -2.75 26.74 -38.49
N TRP A 492 -2.86 27.94 -37.91
CA TRP A 492 -2.87 28.15 -36.47
C TRP A 492 -4.18 27.72 -35.82
N GLU A 493 -5.31 27.94 -36.49
CA GLU A 493 -6.61 27.43 -36.04
C GLU A 493 -6.61 25.90 -36.02
N ALA A 494 -6.12 25.26 -37.09
CA ALA A 494 -5.99 23.79 -37.14
C ALA A 494 -4.97 23.24 -36.13
N ALA A 495 -3.92 23.99 -35.79
CA ALA A 495 -2.97 23.62 -34.76
C ALA A 495 -3.59 23.72 -33.36
N ALA A 496 -4.32 24.80 -33.07
CA ALA A 496 -5.04 24.98 -31.81
C ALA A 496 -6.09 23.87 -31.59
N ASP A 497 -6.88 23.55 -32.62
CA ASP A 497 -7.86 22.46 -32.56
C ASP A 497 -7.21 21.10 -32.30
N ARG A 498 -6.03 20.86 -32.89
CA ARG A 498 -5.28 19.62 -32.69
C ARG A 498 -4.77 19.47 -31.27
N LEU A 499 -4.20 20.52 -30.69
CA LEU A 499 -3.73 20.52 -29.29
C LEU A 499 -4.92 20.39 -28.32
N ALA A 500 -6.03 21.09 -28.59
CA ALA A 500 -7.26 20.95 -27.81
C ALA A 500 -7.81 19.50 -27.85
N ALA A 501 -7.77 18.84 -29.01
CA ALA A 501 -8.16 17.44 -29.16
C ALA A 501 -7.25 16.45 -28.41
N GLN A 502 -6.01 16.85 -28.11
CA GLN A 502 -5.08 16.09 -27.24
C GLN A 502 -5.36 16.32 -25.74
N GLY A 503 -6.36 17.13 -25.41
CA GLY A 503 -6.71 17.46 -24.03
C GLY A 503 -5.89 18.61 -23.45
N GLU A 504 -5.17 19.36 -24.29
CA GLU A 504 -4.34 20.47 -23.87
C GLU A 504 -5.13 21.80 -23.90
N ARG A 505 -4.95 22.62 -22.87
CA ARG A 505 -5.39 24.03 -22.86
C ARG A 505 -4.41 24.84 -23.70
N VAL A 506 -4.89 25.53 -24.72
CA VAL A 506 -4.03 26.23 -25.68
C VAL A 506 -3.91 27.72 -25.34
N LEU A 507 -2.71 28.27 -25.38
CA LEU A 507 -2.43 29.71 -25.30
C LEU A 507 -1.61 30.17 -26.51
N ALA A 508 -1.96 31.31 -27.08
CA ALA A 508 -1.16 31.98 -28.10
C ALA A 508 -0.23 33.01 -27.46
N LEU A 509 1.01 33.06 -27.95
CA LEU A 509 2.07 33.96 -27.50
C LEU A 509 2.49 34.87 -28.65
N ALA A 510 2.44 36.17 -28.41
CA ALA A 510 2.71 37.19 -29.42
C ALA A 510 3.46 38.38 -28.82
N GLY A 511 3.98 39.25 -29.68
CA GLY A 511 4.59 40.49 -29.24
C GLY A 511 4.78 41.52 -30.35
N LEU A 512 5.30 42.67 -29.95
CA LEU A 512 5.61 43.78 -30.85
C LEU A 512 6.81 44.56 -30.34
N ARG A 513 7.76 44.83 -31.24
CA ARG A 513 8.87 45.75 -30.98
C ARG A 513 8.47 47.18 -31.32
N ASP A 514 8.89 48.10 -30.48
CA ASP A 514 8.66 49.54 -30.54
C ASP A 514 7.19 49.91 -30.82
N PRO A 515 6.27 49.49 -29.93
CA PRO A 515 4.86 49.84 -30.08
C PRO A 515 4.65 51.35 -29.95
N SER A 516 3.98 51.94 -30.94
CA SER A 516 3.61 53.36 -30.95
C SER A 516 2.33 53.59 -30.15
N PHE A 517 2.45 53.94 -28.86
CA PHE A 517 1.30 54.34 -28.03
C PHE A 517 1.20 55.87 -27.95
N GLU A 518 0.05 56.43 -28.35
CA GLU A 518 -0.21 57.89 -28.33
C GLU A 518 -0.55 58.43 -26.93
N LYS A 519 -0.87 57.56 -25.96
CA LYS A 519 -1.26 57.90 -24.58
C LYS A 519 -0.31 57.29 -23.55
N ALA A 520 -0.22 57.93 -22.38
CA ALA A 520 0.69 57.59 -21.27
C ALA A 520 0.25 56.37 -20.41
N GLY A 521 -0.49 55.42 -20.97
CA GLY A 521 -0.92 54.21 -20.24
C GLY A 521 -1.52 53.16 -21.17
N LEU A 522 -1.32 51.88 -20.84
CA LEU A 522 -1.73 50.71 -21.61
C LEU A 522 -3.13 50.23 -21.17
N GLY A 523 -4.17 50.44 -21.98
CA GLY A 523 -5.53 49.91 -21.72
C GLY A 523 -5.92 48.74 -22.63
N PRO A 524 -6.94 47.93 -22.28
CA PRO A 524 -7.36 46.78 -23.09
C PRO A 524 -7.73 47.12 -24.54
N GLY A 525 -8.28 48.32 -24.78
CA GLY A 525 -8.63 48.81 -26.11
C GLY A 525 -7.43 49.26 -26.96
N ASP A 526 -6.24 49.37 -26.37
CA ASP A 526 -5.02 49.88 -27.01
C ASP A 526 -4.16 48.74 -27.59
N LEU A 527 -4.62 47.49 -27.55
CA LEU A 527 -3.89 46.34 -28.08
C LEU A 527 -3.74 46.45 -29.62
N PRO A 528 -2.51 46.58 -30.18
CA PRO A 528 -2.31 46.76 -31.61
C PRO A 528 -2.86 45.58 -32.44
N LYS A 529 -3.24 45.85 -33.69
CA LYS A 529 -3.61 44.80 -34.67
C LYS A 529 -2.44 44.33 -35.55
N THR A 530 -1.22 44.75 -35.20
CA THR A 530 0.02 44.51 -35.95
C THR A 530 1.00 43.63 -35.17
N LEU A 531 0.48 42.82 -34.25
CA LEU A 531 1.29 41.91 -33.42
C LEU A 531 1.94 40.84 -34.30
N VAL A 532 3.14 40.41 -33.90
CA VAL A 532 3.80 39.23 -34.44
C VAL A 532 3.42 38.03 -33.60
N LEU A 533 2.86 37.00 -34.22
CA LEU A 533 2.64 35.71 -33.56
C LEU A 533 3.97 34.94 -33.50
N TYR A 534 4.39 34.57 -32.29
CA TYR A 534 5.58 33.73 -32.09
C TYR A 534 5.22 32.25 -32.10
N GLY A 535 4.09 31.89 -31.50
CA GLY A 535 3.57 30.53 -31.55
C GLY A 535 2.40 30.29 -30.59
N ILE A 536 2.01 29.02 -30.50
CA ILE A 536 1.01 28.56 -29.52
C ILE A 536 1.63 27.48 -28.63
N VAL A 537 1.24 27.46 -27.36
CA VAL A 537 1.60 26.42 -26.40
C VAL A 537 0.36 25.66 -25.96
N GLY A 538 0.52 24.35 -25.79
CA GLY A 538 -0.49 23.49 -25.21
C GLY A 538 -0.08 23.08 -23.80
N LEU A 539 -0.96 23.37 -22.84
CA LEU A 539 -0.76 23.10 -21.42
C LEU A 539 -1.66 21.95 -20.99
N MET A 540 -1.12 21.02 -20.20
CA MET A 540 -1.92 19.95 -19.61
C MET A 540 -1.54 19.71 -18.16
N ASP A 541 -2.44 19.02 -17.45
CA ASP A 541 -2.13 18.40 -16.17
C ASP A 541 -1.63 16.97 -16.44
N PRO A 542 -0.31 16.71 -16.34
CA PRO A 542 0.28 15.45 -16.78
C PRO A 542 -0.10 14.28 -15.86
N PRO A 543 -0.30 13.08 -16.42
CA PRO A 543 -0.44 11.85 -15.65
C PRO A 543 0.80 11.55 -14.80
N ARG A 544 0.59 10.99 -13.62
CA ARG A 544 1.66 10.43 -12.80
C ARG A 544 2.24 9.18 -13.48
N LYS A 545 3.57 9.07 -13.58
CA LYS A 545 4.24 7.90 -14.16
C LYS A 545 3.85 6.62 -13.43
N GLU A 546 3.85 6.67 -12.11
CA GLU A 546 3.44 5.58 -11.24
C GLU A 546 1.94 5.24 -11.37
N ALA A 547 1.08 6.19 -11.73
CA ALA A 547 -0.33 5.90 -11.99
C ALA A 547 -0.52 5.12 -13.29
N VAL A 548 0.25 5.44 -14.35
CA VAL A 548 0.22 4.68 -15.62
C VAL A 548 0.63 3.23 -15.38
N GLU A 549 1.72 3.00 -14.64
CA GLU A 549 2.19 1.66 -14.29
C GLU A 549 1.17 0.89 -13.42
N ALA A 550 0.59 1.57 -12.43
CA ALA A 550 -0.42 1.00 -11.55
C ALA A 550 -1.70 0.61 -12.30
N VAL A 551 -2.20 1.44 -13.22
CA VAL A 551 -3.34 1.11 -14.09
C VAL A 551 -3.04 -0.12 -14.95
N ALA A 552 -1.84 -0.19 -15.54
CA ALA A 552 -1.42 -1.35 -16.33
C ALA A 552 -1.37 -2.63 -15.48
N GLU A 553 -0.86 -2.55 -14.25
CA GLU A 553 -0.85 -3.67 -13.31
C GLU A 553 -2.28 -4.11 -12.93
N CYS A 554 -3.19 -3.16 -12.68
CA CYS A 554 -4.60 -3.46 -12.44
C CYS A 554 -5.23 -4.22 -13.62
N HIS A 555 -5.04 -3.73 -14.85
CA HIS A 555 -5.58 -4.39 -16.05
C HIS A 555 -5.01 -5.79 -16.28
N ASN A 556 -3.70 -5.98 -16.05
CA ASN A 556 -3.07 -7.31 -16.11
C ASN A 556 -3.67 -8.29 -15.08
N GLY A 557 -4.14 -7.78 -13.95
CA GLY A 557 -4.83 -8.53 -12.89
C GLY A 557 -6.35 -8.62 -13.04
N GLY A 558 -6.91 -8.24 -14.20
CA GLY A 558 -8.34 -8.28 -14.48
C GLY A 558 -9.18 -7.26 -13.71
N ILE A 559 -8.57 -6.22 -13.14
CA ILE A 559 -9.25 -5.11 -12.46
C ILE A 559 -9.45 -4.00 -13.50
N ARG A 560 -10.69 -3.58 -13.76
CA ARG A 560 -10.95 -2.43 -14.64
C ARG A 560 -10.85 -1.12 -13.88
N VAL A 561 -10.10 -0.17 -14.43
CA VAL A 561 -10.03 1.20 -13.90
C VAL A 561 -11.01 2.08 -14.65
N THR A 562 -11.73 2.94 -13.93
CA THR A 562 -12.71 3.87 -14.49
C THR A 562 -12.39 5.26 -14.01
N MET A 563 -12.24 6.16 -14.95
CA MET A 563 -12.01 7.57 -14.68
C MET A 563 -13.36 8.28 -14.57
N ILE A 564 -13.55 8.99 -13.46
CA ILE A 564 -14.65 9.93 -13.28
C ILE A 564 -14.04 11.32 -13.16
N THR A 565 -14.57 12.29 -13.90
CA THR A 565 -13.99 13.64 -13.93
C THR A 565 -15.02 14.72 -14.24
N GLY A 566 -14.74 15.93 -13.77
CA GLY A 566 -15.46 17.16 -14.15
C GLY A 566 -15.03 17.74 -15.49
N ASP A 567 -13.99 17.19 -16.14
CA ASP A 567 -13.51 17.64 -17.44
C ASP A 567 -14.52 17.42 -18.56
N HIS A 568 -14.31 18.11 -19.68
CA HIS A 568 -15.06 17.87 -20.90
C HIS A 568 -14.76 16.49 -21.50
N LYS A 569 -15.75 15.90 -22.19
CA LYS A 569 -15.72 14.53 -22.73
C LYS A 569 -14.48 14.21 -23.58
N ILE A 570 -14.07 15.14 -24.45
CA ILE A 570 -12.91 14.99 -25.35
C ILE A 570 -11.60 14.94 -24.54
N THR A 571 -11.38 15.90 -23.66
CA THR A 571 -10.20 15.98 -22.78
C THR A 571 -10.11 14.77 -21.87
N ALA A 572 -11.23 14.36 -21.25
CA ALA A 572 -11.28 13.19 -20.39
C ALA A 572 -10.87 11.91 -21.14
N ALA A 573 -11.36 11.71 -22.36
CA ALA A 573 -11.00 10.56 -23.19
C ALA A 573 -9.51 10.58 -23.59
N ALA A 574 -8.97 11.75 -23.93
CA ALA A 574 -7.54 11.90 -24.27
C ALA A 574 -6.62 11.56 -23.08
N ILE A 575 -6.91 12.11 -21.89
CA ILE A 575 -6.14 11.83 -20.68
C ILE A 575 -6.29 10.36 -20.25
N ALA A 576 -7.50 9.81 -20.33
CA ALA A 576 -7.75 8.40 -20.03
C ALA A 576 -6.88 7.49 -20.91
N LYS A 577 -6.74 7.80 -22.21
CA LYS A 577 -5.88 7.04 -23.13
C LYS A 577 -4.42 7.05 -22.68
N LEU A 578 -3.89 8.18 -22.23
CA LEU A 578 -2.50 8.29 -21.74
C LEU A 578 -2.26 7.44 -20.50
N LEU A 579 -3.28 7.30 -19.64
CA LEU A 579 -3.27 6.44 -18.47
C LEU A 579 -3.53 4.95 -18.79
N GLY A 580 -3.85 4.62 -20.05
CA GLY A 580 -4.24 3.27 -20.46
C GLY A 580 -5.67 2.88 -20.05
N ILE A 581 -6.55 3.86 -19.82
CA ILE A 581 -7.97 3.70 -19.46
C ILE A 581 -8.84 3.93 -20.70
N GLY A 582 -9.68 2.94 -21.04
CA GLY A 582 -10.55 3.00 -22.21
C GLY A 582 -9.81 2.99 -23.55
N ASP A 583 -10.52 3.33 -24.63
CA ASP A 583 -10.01 3.37 -26.01
C ASP A 583 -9.57 4.77 -26.47
N GLY A 584 -9.72 5.78 -25.60
CA GLY A 584 -9.48 7.19 -25.89
C GLY A 584 -10.55 7.88 -26.74
N ARG A 585 -11.73 7.27 -26.93
CA ARG A 585 -12.85 7.82 -27.69
C ARG A 585 -14.18 7.71 -26.95
N THR A 586 -14.40 6.57 -26.31
CA THR A 586 -15.62 6.21 -25.62
C THR A 586 -15.64 6.84 -24.23
N ALA A 587 -16.46 7.88 -24.08
CA ALA A 587 -16.73 8.53 -22.80
C ALA A 587 -18.22 8.87 -22.71
N VAL A 588 -18.76 8.97 -21.50
CA VAL A 588 -20.16 9.35 -21.24
C VAL A 588 -20.18 10.63 -20.41
N ALA A 589 -20.89 11.64 -20.87
CA ALA A 589 -21.05 12.91 -20.17
C ALA A 589 -22.16 12.82 -19.10
N GLY A 590 -22.09 13.66 -18.07
CA GLY A 590 -23.12 13.71 -17.01
C GLY A 590 -24.55 13.86 -17.53
N THR A 591 -24.78 14.69 -18.56
CA THR A 591 -26.09 14.86 -19.20
C THR A 591 -26.62 13.58 -19.85
N GLU A 592 -25.71 12.74 -20.38
CA GLU A 592 -26.06 11.42 -20.93
C GLU A 592 -26.42 10.45 -19.80
N ILE A 593 -25.80 10.56 -18.61
CA ILE A 593 -26.14 9.75 -17.42
C ILE A 593 -27.53 10.13 -16.88
N GLU A 594 -27.89 11.42 -16.85
CA GLU A 594 -29.22 11.89 -16.43
C GLU A 594 -30.33 11.35 -17.33
N ALA A 595 -30.08 11.30 -18.63
CA ALA A 595 -31.04 10.77 -19.60
C ALA A 595 -31.22 9.24 -19.50
N MET A 596 -30.24 8.51 -18.95
CA MET A 596 -30.32 7.07 -18.76
C MET A 596 -31.11 6.71 -17.51
N ASN A 597 -32.01 5.72 -17.64
CA ASN A 597 -32.58 5.04 -16.48
C ASN A 597 -31.55 4.07 -15.87
N ASP A 598 -31.82 3.56 -14.67
CA ASP A 598 -30.85 2.74 -13.92
C ASP A 598 -30.48 1.42 -14.63
N GLY A 599 -31.40 0.83 -15.41
CA GLY A 599 -31.12 -0.37 -16.20
C GLY A 599 -30.23 -0.10 -17.41
N ALA A 600 -30.45 1.01 -18.10
CA ALA A 600 -29.60 1.45 -19.21
C ALA A 600 -28.19 1.83 -18.71
N LEU A 601 -28.11 2.52 -17.57
CA LEU A 601 -26.83 2.83 -16.93
C LEU A 601 -26.10 1.55 -16.49
N GLN A 602 -26.81 0.55 -15.97
CA GLN A 602 -26.25 -0.75 -15.61
C GLN A 602 -25.63 -1.49 -16.81
N GLU A 603 -26.21 -1.39 -18.01
CA GLU A 603 -25.58 -1.93 -19.23
C GLU A 603 -24.41 -1.06 -19.69
N ALA A 604 -24.55 0.26 -19.68
CA ALA A 604 -23.50 1.17 -20.16
C ALA A 604 -22.18 1.04 -19.38
N VAL A 605 -22.25 0.90 -18.05
CA VAL A 605 -21.04 0.75 -17.21
C VAL A 605 -20.25 -0.54 -17.48
N LYS A 606 -20.81 -1.51 -18.22
CA LYS A 606 -20.08 -2.71 -18.62
C LYS A 606 -19.03 -2.43 -19.69
N ASP A 607 -19.25 -1.44 -20.55
CA ASP A 607 -18.37 -1.18 -21.70
C ASP A 607 -17.64 0.17 -21.58
N VAL A 608 -18.16 1.11 -20.79
CA VAL A 608 -17.60 2.45 -20.64
C VAL A 608 -16.70 2.54 -19.40
N ASP A 609 -15.49 3.11 -19.57
CA ASP A 609 -14.52 3.36 -18.49
C ASP A 609 -14.28 4.84 -18.20
N VAL A 610 -14.88 5.77 -18.96
CA VAL A 610 -14.65 7.22 -18.80
C VAL A 610 -15.98 7.95 -18.67
N PHE A 611 -16.17 8.61 -17.53
CA PHE A 611 -17.34 9.44 -17.24
C PHE A 611 -16.90 10.88 -17.01
N ALA A 612 -17.36 11.79 -17.87
CA ALA A 612 -16.97 13.19 -17.92
C ALA A 612 -18.12 14.10 -17.45
N ARG A 613 -17.81 15.31 -16.96
CA ARG A 613 -18.81 16.23 -16.38
C ARG A 613 -19.76 15.54 -15.39
N ALA A 614 -19.24 14.59 -14.59
CA ALA A 614 -20.06 13.81 -13.67
C ALA A 614 -20.34 14.61 -12.38
N SER A 615 -21.60 14.63 -11.94
CA SER A 615 -22.01 15.24 -10.68
C SER A 615 -21.82 14.25 -9.51
N PRO A 616 -21.91 14.72 -8.25
CA PRO A 616 -21.89 13.86 -7.08
C PRO A 616 -22.95 12.74 -7.11
N GLU A 617 -24.17 13.07 -7.57
CA GLU A 617 -25.25 12.11 -7.74
C GLU A 617 -24.91 11.06 -8.81
N HIS A 618 -24.24 11.47 -9.89
CA HIS A 618 -23.77 10.55 -10.93
C HIS A 618 -22.75 9.57 -10.37
N LYS A 619 -21.79 10.01 -9.54
CA LYS A 619 -20.84 9.11 -8.87
C LYS A 619 -21.57 8.03 -8.07
N LEU A 620 -22.57 8.39 -7.27
CA LEU A 620 -23.37 7.44 -6.51
C LEU A 620 -24.16 6.46 -7.40
N ARG A 621 -24.79 6.96 -8.48
CA ARG A 621 -25.53 6.13 -9.44
C ARG A 621 -24.61 5.14 -10.16
N LEU A 622 -23.42 5.57 -10.56
CA LEU A 622 -22.41 4.73 -11.19
C LEU A 622 -21.98 3.59 -10.27
N VAL A 623 -21.67 3.89 -9.00
CA VAL A 623 -21.31 2.87 -8.00
C VAL A 623 -22.43 1.83 -7.87
N LYS A 624 -23.69 2.26 -7.76
CA LYS A 624 -24.85 1.35 -7.67
C LYS A 624 -25.01 0.48 -8.92
N ALA A 625 -24.88 1.08 -10.11
CA ALA A 625 -25.01 0.38 -11.38
C ALA A 625 -23.92 -0.71 -11.55
N ILE A 626 -22.67 -0.39 -11.17
CA ILE A 626 -21.56 -1.34 -11.20
C ILE A 626 -21.77 -2.47 -10.17
N GLN A 627 -22.20 -2.14 -8.95
CA GLN A 627 -22.53 -3.14 -7.93
C GLN A 627 -23.69 -4.05 -8.36
N ALA A 628 -24.69 -3.53 -9.08
CA ALA A 628 -25.79 -4.33 -9.61
C ALA A 628 -25.35 -5.40 -10.62
N ASN A 629 -24.18 -5.22 -11.25
CA ASN A 629 -23.52 -6.23 -12.09
C ASN A 629 -22.69 -7.26 -11.29
N GLY A 630 -22.74 -7.23 -9.96
CA GLY A 630 -21.98 -8.14 -9.09
C GLY A 630 -20.48 -7.83 -9.00
N GLN A 631 -20.06 -6.64 -9.43
CA GLN A 631 -18.68 -6.18 -9.34
C GLN A 631 -18.41 -5.53 -7.98
N VAL A 632 -17.23 -5.78 -7.41
CA VAL A 632 -16.74 -5.11 -6.19
C VAL A 632 -16.06 -3.81 -6.59
N VAL A 633 -16.55 -2.69 -6.05
CA VAL A 633 -16.18 -1.33 -6.42
C VAL A 633 -15.33 -0.68 -5.34
N ALA A 634 -14.12 -0.26 -5.72
CA ALA A 634 -13.38 0.75 -4.99
C ALA A 634 -13.65 2.12 -5.61
N MET A 635 -13.99 3.13 -4.80
CA MET A 635 -14.26 4.50 -5.25
C MET A 635 -13.30 5.45 -4.52
N THR A 636 -12.54 6.25 -5.26
CA THR A 636 -11.75 7.35 -4.67
C THR A 636 -12.55 8.64 -4.63
N GLY A 637 -12.23 9.52 -3.68
CA GLY A 637 -12.68 10.90 -3.73
C GLY A 637 -12.04 11.75 -2.63
N ASP A 638 -12.10 13.05 -2.80
CA ASP A 638 -11.48 14.06 -1.92
C ASP A 638 -12.51 15.09 -1.41
N GLY A 639 -13.51 15.43 -2.21
CA GLY A 639 -14.57 16.36 -1.86
C GLY A 639 -15.70 15.70 -1.04
N VAL A 640 -16.34 16.45 -0.14
CA VAL A 640 -17.46 15.92 0.68
C VAL A 640 -18.61 15.41 -0.19
N ASN A 641 -18.78 15.99 -1.36
CA ASN A 641 -19.71 15.53 -2.39
C ASN A 641 -19.50 14.06 -2.79
N ASP A 642 -18.29 13.53 -2.60
CA ASP A 642 -17.99 12.13 -2.88
C ASP A 642 -18.34 11.22 -1.71
N ALA A 643 -18.53 11.76 -0.50
CA ALA A 643 -18.79 10.97 0.71
C ALA A 643 -19.96 9.98 0.57
N PRO A 644 -21.11 10.31 -0.05
CA PRO A 644 -22.16 9.33 -0.32
C PRO A 644 -21.71 8.18 -1.22
N ALA A 645 -20.92 8.48 -2.27
CA ALA A 645 -20.40 7.48 -3.19
C ALA A 645 -19.32 6.61 -2.54
N LEU A 646 -18.38 7.20 -1.76
CA LEU A 646 -17.38 6.46 -0.98
C LEU A 646 -18.04 5.54 0.06
N LYS A 647 -19.06 6.04 0.76
CA LYS A 647 -19.77 5.26 1.76
C LYS A 647 -20.54 4.09 1.15
N ARG A 648 -21.07 4.29 -0.08
CA ARG A 648 -21.82 3.27 -0.80
C ARG A 648 -20.92 2.23 -1.48
N ALA A 649 -19.73 2.61 -1.90
CA ALA A 649 -18.75 1.72 -2.50
C ALA A 649 -18.37 0.59 -1.54
N ASP A 650 -18.00 -0.57 -2.09
CA ASP A 650 -17.53 -1.70 -1.28
C ASP A 650 -16.24 -1.31 -0.54
N ILE A 651 -15.41 -0.48 -1.18
CA ILE A 651 -14.25 0.20 -0.60
C ILE A 651 -14.26 1.68 -0.98
N GLY A 652 -14.68 2.55 -0.06
CA GLY A 652 -14.42 4.00 -0.16
C GLY A 652 -12.96 4.32 0.15
N VAL A 653 -12.31 5.11 -0.71
CA VAL A 653 -10.90 5.53 -0.60
C VAL A 653 -10.83 7.06 -0.55
N ALA A 654 -10.41 7.62 0.58
CA ALA A 654 -10.21 9.06 0.71
C ALA A 654 -8.77 9.46 0.48
N MET A 655 -8.59 10.67 -0.03
CA MET A 655 -7.28 11.32 -0.14
C MET A 655 -6.84 11.81 1.26
N GLY A 656 -5.60 11.57 1.64
CA GLY A 656 -5.07 11.89 2.97
C GLY A 656 -4.68 13.36 3.10
N ILE A 657 -4.09 13.92 2.05
CA ILE A 657 -3.64 15.32 2.01
C ILE A 657 -4.81 16.20 1.56
N LYS A 658 -5.38 15.94 0.38
CA LYS A 658 -6.46 16.77 -0.19
C LYS A 658 -7.84 16.46 0.39
N GLY A 659 -8.07 15.21 0.80
CA GLY A 659 -9.40 14.76 1.19
C GLY A 659 -9.95 15.49 2.42
N THR A 660 -11.22 15.85 2.36
CA THR A 660 -11.98 16.44 3.48
C THR A 660 -12.13 15.45 4.62
N GLU A 661 -12.31 15.93 5.86
CA GLU A 661 -12.51 15.01 6.99
C GLU A 661 -13.78 14.16 6.82
N VAL A 662 -14.81 14.67 6.11
CA VAL A 662 -16.01 13.88 5.77
C VAL A 662 -15.68 12.71 4.85
N THR A 663 -14.86 12.92 3.81
CA THR A 663 -14.46 11.81 2.92
C THR A 663 -13.61 10.80 3.66
N LYS A 664 -12.65 11.26 4.47
CA LYS A 664 -11.84 10.38 5.33
C LYS A 664 -12.72 9.55 6.26
N GLU A 665 -13.77 10.14 6.85
CA GLU A 665 -14.76 9.44 7.71
C GLU A 665 -15.65 8.46 6.95
N ALA A 666 -16.10 8.84 5.76
CA ALA A 666 -16.91 8.00 4.90
C ALA A 666 -16.12 6.79 4.34
N ALA A 667 -14.81 6.96 4.15
CA ALA A 667 -13.94 5.98 3.54
C ALA A 667 -13.56 4.81 4.47
N ALA A 668 -13.35 3.65 3.86
CA ALA A 668 -12.78 2.47 4.51
C ALA A 668 -11.24 2.52 4.54
N MET A 669 -10.63 3.27 3.60
CA MET A 669 -9.19 3.44 3.42
C MET A 669 -8.85 4.93 3.16
N VAL A 670 -7.70 5.39 3.67
CA VAL A 670 -7.16 6.73 3.40
C VAL A 670 -5.77 6.61 2.79
N LEU A 671 -5.50 7.31 1.69
CA LEU A 671 -4.19 7.35 1.04
C LEU A 671 -3.36 8.50 1.61
N ALA A 672 -2.35 8.22 2.41
CA ALA A 672 -1.54 9.25 3.06
C ALA A 672 -0.73 10.12 2.09
N ASP A 673 -0.51 9.64 0.87
CA ASP A 673 0.31 10.26 -0.18
C ASP A 673 -0.49 10.74 -1.40
N ASP A 674 -1.82 10.60 -1.36
CA ASP A 674 -2.71 10.95 -2.47
C ASP A 674 -2.39 10.24 -3.80
N ASN A 675 -1.75 9.06 -3.76
CA ASN A 675 -1.25 8.38 -4.96
C ASN A 675 -2.08 7.14 -5.34
N PHE A 676 -2.51 7.06 -6.61
CA PHE A 676 -3.20 5.87 -7.14
C PHE A 676 -2.38 4.57 -7.00
N ALA A 677 -1.04 4.63 -7.08
CA ALA A 677 -0.18 3.46 -6.93
C ALA A 677 -0.36 2.77 -5.56
N SER A 678 -0.69 3.54 -4.52
CA SER A 678 -0.95 3.04 -3.17
C SER A 678 -2.23 2.19 -3.09
N ILE A 679 -3.23 2.45 -3.95
CA ILE A 679 -4.41 1.59 -4.10
C ILE A 679 -4.00 0.22 -4.66
N THR A 680 -3.17 0.21 -5.69
CA THR A 680 -2.69 -1.03 -6.33
C THR A 680 -1.87 -1.86 -5.34
N ALA A 681 -1.02 -1.21 -4.54
CA ALA A 681 -0.30 -1.86 -3.45
C ALA A 681 -1.25 -2.43 -2.38
N ALA A 682 -2.29 -1.69 -2.00
CA ALA A 682 -3.30 -2.17 -1.04
C ALA A 682 -4.10 -3.36 -1.58
N VAL A 683 -4.45 -3.38 -2.87
CA VAL A 683 -5.11 -4.53 -3.51
C VAL A 683 -4.19 -5.76 -3.48
N ARG A 684 -2.89 -5.61 -3.78
CA ARG A 684 -1.89 -6.69 -3.70
C ARG A 684 -1.82 -7.29 -2.30
N GLU A 685 -1.75 -6.44 -1.27
CA GLU A 685 -1.73 -6.87 0.13
C GLU A 685 -3.07 -7.53 0.53
N GLY A 686 -4.21 -7.00 0.09
CA GLY A 686 -5.53 -7.59 0.36
C GLY A 686 -5.68 -9.00 -0.24
N ARG A 687 -5.24 -9.19 -1.49
CA ARG A 687 -5.17 -10.51 -2.15
C ARG A 687 -4.25 -11.47 -1.39
N THR A 688 -3.12 -10.97 -0.89
CA THR A 688 -2.16 -11.76 -0.11
C THR A 688 -2.73 -12.21 1.22
N VAL A 689 -3.41 -11.31 1.95
CA VAL A 689 -4.08 -11.64 3.21
C VAL A 689 -5.13 -12.72 3.00
N TYR A 690 -5.96 -12.60 1.96
CA TYR A 690 -6.94 -13.64 1.64
C TYR A 690 -6.27 -14.99 1.34
N ASN A 691 -5.22 -15.01 0.51
CA ASN A 691 -4.47 -16.23 0.21
C ASN A 691 -3.87 -16.86 1.48
N ASN A 692 -3.34 -16.06 2.40
CA ASN A 692 -2.78 -16.57 3.65
C ASN A 692 -3.87 -17.16 4.56
N ILE A 693 -5.06 -16.56 4.59
CA ILE A 693 -6.23 -17.11 5.30
C ILE A 693 -6.67 -18.44 4.67
N GLU A 694 -6.73 -18.53 3.34
CA GLU A 694 -7.06 -19.78 2.62
C GLU A 694 -6.02 -20.87 2.92
N LYS A 695 -4.72 -20.56 2.87
CA LYS A 695 -3.64 -21.49 3.23
C LYS A 695 -3.73 -21.96 4.67
N ALA A 696 -4.05 -21.07 5.61
CA ALA A 696 -4.24 -21.41 7.01
C ALA A 696 -5.40 -22.39 7.20
N LEU A 697 -6.51 -22.20 6.49
CA LEU A 697 -7.64 -23.14 6.48
C LEU A 697 -7.27 -24.48 5.86
N LEU A 698 -6.57 -24.47 4.72
CA LEU A 698 -6.05 -25.68 4.06
C LEU A 698 -5.00 -26.40 4.91
N PHE A 699 -4.40 -25.74 5.90
CA PHE A 699 -3.52 -26.35 6.88
C PHE A 699 -4.30 -26.95 8.06
N MET A 700 -5.18 -26.17 8.71
CA MET A 700 -5.86 -26.58 9.95
C MET A 700 -6.97 -27.62 9.75
N LEU A 701 -7.76 -27.50 8.69
CA LEU A 701 -8.93 -28.37 8.51
C LEU A 701 -8.55 -29.83 8.26
N PRO A 702 -7.62 -30.18 7.36
CA PRO A 702 -7.25 -31.58 7.17
C PRO A 702 -6.63 -32.21 8.42
N THR A 703 -5.87 -31.43 9.20
CA THR A 703 -5.24 -31.94 10.43
C THR A 703 -6.26 -32.22 11.52
N ASN A 704 -7.30 -31.39 11.63
CA ASN A 704 -8.44 -31.60 12.53
C ASN A 704 -9.27 -32.81 12.09
N VAL A 705 -9.54 -32.93 10.78
CA VAL A 705 -10.22 -34.09 10.20
C VAL A 705 -9.44 -35.38 10.44
N ALA A 706 -8.11 -35.38 10.30
CA ALA A 706 -7.28 -36.54 10.59
C ALA A 706 -7.46 -37.05 12.03
N GLN A 707 -7.44 -36.14 13.01
CA GLN A 707 -7.64 -36.48 14.43
C GLN A 707 -9.03 -37.07 14.68
N ALA A 708 -10.07 -36.48 14.08
CA ALA A 708 -11.43 -36.99 14.16
C ALA A 708 -11.55 -38.40 13.54
N LEU A 709 -10.92 -38.61 12.39
CA LEU A 709 -10.90 -39.90 11.70
C LEU A 709 -10.17 -40.97 12.52
N VAL A 710 -9.07 -40.65 13.19
CA VAL A 710 -8.34 -41.60 14.05
C VAL A 710 -9.24 -42.15 15.15
N ILE A 711 -10.03 -41.28 15.80
CA ILE A 711 -11.01 -41.71 16.82
C ILE A 711 -12.16 -42.49 16.18
N LEU A 712 -12.73 -41.98 15.08
CA LEU A 712 -13.85 -42.60 14.40
C LEU A 712 -13.51 -44.05 13.98
N VAL A 713 -12.36 -44.25 13.34
CA VAL A 713 -11.91 -45.58 12.89
C VAL A 713 -11.65 -46.49 14.09
N ALA A 714 -11.08 -45.98 15.18
CA ALA A 714 -10.87 -46.78 16.39
C ALA A 714 -12.19 -47.32 16.98
N ILE A 715 -13.25 -46.51 16.99
CA ILE A 715 -14.57 -46.93 17.48
C ILE A 715 -15.23 -47.92 16.52
N VAL A 716 -15.20 -47.62 15.22
CA VAL A 716 -15.83 -48.47 14.19
C VAL A 716 -15.16 -49.85 14.15
N ALA A 717 -13.82 -49.88 14.17
CA ALA A 717 -13.01 -51.11 14.15
C ALA A 717 -12.84 -51.75 15.54
N GLY A 718 -13.12 -51.02 16.62
CA GLY A 718 -13.22 -51.55 17.98
C GLY A 718 -11.87 -51.87 18.61
N PHE A 719 -10.88 -51.04 18.32
CA PHE A 719 -9.58 -51.07 19.00
C PHE A 719 -9.44 -49.87 19.94
N MET A 720 -8.43 -49.91 20.80
CA MET A 720 -8.19 -48.85 21.77
C MET A 720 -7.98 -47.49 21.10
N LEU A 721 -8.54 -46.43 21.68
CA LEU A 721 -8.34 -45.05 21.22
C LEU A 721 -6.83 -44.69 21.12
N PRO A 722 -6.32 -44.42 19.91
CA PRO A 722 -4.90 -44.08 19.69
C PRO A 722 -4.51 -42.71 20.21
N ILE A 723 -5.49 -41.82 20.37
CA ILE A 723 -5.32 -40.45 20.88
C ILE A 723 -6.50 -40.10 21.78
N THR A 724 -6.24 -39.45 22.91
CA THR A 724 -7.27 -39.01 23.86
C THR A 724 -7.69 -37.54 23.63
N ALA A 725 -8.86 -37.14 24.15
CA ALA A 725 -9.34 -35.76 24.03
C ALA A 725 -8.38 -34.70 24.62
N PRO A 726 -7.76 -34.90 25.81
CA PRO A 726 -6.71 -34.00 26.31
C PRO A 726 -5.50 -33.85 25.37
N GLN A 727 -5.05 -34.94 24.74
CA GLN A 727 -3.92 -34.92 23.81
C GLN A 727 -4.26 -34.16 22.52
N ILE A 728 -5.51 -34.28 22.05
CA ILE A 728 -6.02 -33.51 20.91
C ILE A 728 -6.04 -32.01 21.20
N LEU A 729 -6.55 -31.60 22.37
CA LEU A 729 -6.53 -30.20 22.79
C LEU A 729 -5.11 -29.64 22.82
N TRP A 730 -4.15 -30.43 23.34
CA TRP A 730 -2.74 -30.05 23.32
C TRP A 730 -2.22 -29.84 21.90
N VAL A 731 -2.44 -30.81 21.01
CA VAL A 731 -2.01 -30.72 19.60
C VAL A 731 -2.63 -29.50 18.94
N ASN A 732 -3.94 -29.29 19.07
CA ASN A 732 -4.65 -28.18 18.43
C ASN A 732 -4.18 -26.82 18.95
N MET A 733 -4.00 -26.67 20.26
CA MET A 733 -3.50 -25.43 20.86
C MET A 733 -2.07 -25.11 20.39
N VAL A 734 -1.15 -26.09 20.48
CA VAL A 734 0.27 -25.88 20.12
C VAL A 734 0.42 -25.61 18.63
N THR A 735 -0.20 -26.42 17.78
CA THR A 735 0.00 -26.34 16.33
C THR A 735 -0.74 -25.15 15.71
N SER A 736 -1.93 -24.81 16.19
CA SER A 736 -2.65 -23.63 15.68
C SER A 736 -1.91 -22.34 15.99
N VAL A 737 -1.31 -22.22 17.19
CA VAL A 737 -0.59 -21.02 17.62
C VAL A 737 0.81 -20.96 17.00
N ALA A 738 1.58 -22.05 17.04
CA ALA A 738 2.99 -22.02 16.63
C ALA A 738 3.19 -22.28 15.12
N LEU A 739 2.33 -23.07 14.46
CA LEU A 739 2.42 -23.36 13.02
C LEU A 739 1.38 -22.57 12.22
N GLY A 740 0.14 -22.50 12.70
CA GLY A 740 -0.92 -21.76 12.00
C GLY A 740 -0.59 -20.28 11.82
N LEU A 741 -0.08 -19.63 12.88
CA LEU A 741 0.29 -18.22 12.84
C LEU A 741 1.43 -17.91 11.86
N VAL A 742 2.34 -18.86 11.61
CA VAL A 742 3.45 -18.68 10.66
C VAL A 742 2.93 -18.40 9.25
N ILE A 743 1.82 -19.05 8.86
CA ILE A 743 1.21 -18.90 7.55
C ILE A 743 0.73 -17.45 7.33
N SER A 744 0.30 -16.76 8.39
CA SER A 744 -0.08 -15.35 8.33
C SER A 744 1.06 -14.42 7.90
N PHE A 745 2.31 -14.84 8.08
CA PHE A 745 3.50 -14.07 7.71
C PHE A 745 4.08 -14.41 6.33
N GLU A 746 3.47 -15.34 5.58
CA GLU A 746 3.95 -15.66 4.24
C GLU A 746 3.98 -14.42 3.33
N PRO A 747 5.02 -14.29 2.48
CA PRO A 747 5.10 -13.22 1.49
C PRO A 747 4.07 -13.41 0.37
N HIS A 748 3.88 -12.37 -0.43
CA HIS A 748 3.00 -12.41 -1.58
C HIS A 748 3.50 -13.40 -2.65
N GLU A 749 2.58 -14.11 -3.30
CA GLU A 749 2.90 -14.93 -4.47
C GLU A 749 3.21 -14.05 -5.69
N CYS A 750 4.16 -14.45 -6.54
CA CYS A 750 4.62 -13.63 -7.68
C CYS A 750 3.52 -13.32 -8.70
N ASP A 751 2.49 -14.15 -8.79
CA ASP A 751 1.38 -14.02 -9.73
C ASP A 751 0.11 -13.41 -9.09
N VAL A 752 0.18 -12.92 -7.84
CA VAL A 752 -1.00 -12.42 -7.11
C VAL A 752 -1.72 -11.28 -7.85
N MET A 753 -0.98 -10.44 -8.57
CA MET A 753 -1.51 -9.35 -9.40
C MET A 753 -1.79 -9.75 -10.86
N ARG A 754 -1.52 -10.99 -11.25
CA ARG A 754 -1.82 -11.52 -12.60
C ARG A 754 -3.10 -12.37 -12.65
N ARG A 755 -3.63 -12.74 -11.48
CA ARG A 755 -4.89 -13.49 -11.35
C ARG A 755 -6.08 -12.53 -11.44
N ALA A 756 -7.17 -12.97 -12.07
CA ALA A 756 -8.42 -12.23 -12.11
C ALA A 756 -9.01 -12.03 -10.70
N PRO A 757 -9.82 -10.97 -10.47
CA PRO A 757 -10.49 -10.76 -9.18
C PRO A 757 -11.37 -11.96 -8.81
N ARG A 758 -11.39 -12.29 -7.52
CA ARG A 758 -12.22 -13.39 -7.01
C ARG A 758 -13.70 -13.00 -7.09
N ALA A 759 -14.55 -13.91 -7.56
CA ALA A 759 -16.00 -13.76 -7.43
C ALA A 759 -16.41 -13.77 -5.96
N VAL A 760 -17.23 -12.80 -5.54
CA VAL A 760 -17.72 -12.66 -4.14
C VAL A 760 -18.48 -13.91 -3.67
N SER A 761 -19.16 -14.59 -4.60
CA SER A 761 -19.91 -15.82 -4.35
C SER A 761 -19.05 -17.08 -4.23
N ARG A 762 -17.73 -17.01 -4.51
CA ARG A 762 -16.84 -18.17 -4.40
C ARG A 762 -16.75 -18.59 -2.92
N PRO A 763 -17.05 -19.86 -2.59
CA PRO A 763 -16.90 -20.36 -1.23
C PRO A 763 -15.42 -20.39 -0.85
N ILE A 764 -15.13 -20.16 0.43
CA ILE A 764 -13.77 -20.21 0.99
C ILE A 764 -13.09 -21.59 0.83
N LEU A 765 -13.88 -22.66 0.82
CA LEU A 765 -13.45 -24.01 0.45
C LEU A 765 -14.05 -24.36 -0.90
N ASP A 766 -13.23 -24.31 -1.95
CA ASP A 766 -13.60 -24.83 -3.26
C ASP A 766 -13.55 -26.38 -3.28
N GLY A 767 -14.03 -27.00 -4.35
CA GLY A 767 -14.03 -28.46 -4.46
C GLY A 767 -12.64 -29.09 -4.32
N PHE A 768 -11.60 -28.38 -4.76
CA PHE A 768 -10.22 -28.80 -4.58
C PHE A 768 -9.76 -28.72 -3.12
N ALA A 769 -10.16 -27.67 -2.39
CA ALA A 769 -9.91 -27.55 -0.96
C ALA A 769 -10.57 -28.70 -0.18
N VAL A 770 -11.82 -29.05 -0.52
CA VAL A 770 -12.51 -30.20 0.09
C VAL A 770 -11.76 -31.51 -0.19
N TRP A 771 -11.34 -31.74 -1.43
CA TRP A 771 -10.49 -32.88 -1.77
C TRP A 771 -9.21 -32.90 -0.92
N ARG A 772 -8.50 -31.76 -0.84
CA ARG A 772 -7.26 -31.63 -0.07
C ARG A 772 -7.48 -31.99 1.40
N VAL A 773 -8.58 -31.54 1.99
CA VAL A 773 -8.97 -31.87 3.36
C VAL A 773 -9.14 -33.38 3.55
N ILE A 774 -9.83 -34.04 2.64
CA ILE A 774 -10.05 -35.50 2.71
C ILE A 774 -8.75 -36.26 2.50
N PHE A 775 -8.00 -35.95 1.44
CA PHE A 775 -6.76 -36.63 1.08
C PHE A 775 -5.72 -36.56 2.21
N ILE A 776 -5.45 -35.35 2.70
CA ILE A 776 -4.48 -35.15 3.78
C ILE A 776 -5.00 -35.74 5.09
N GLY A 777 -6.30 -35.62 5.37
CA GLY A 777 -6.94 -36.24 6.53
C GLY A 777 -6.74 -37.76 6.58
N VAL A 778 -6.97 -38.44 5.45
CA VAL A 778 -6.78 -39.88 5.30
C VAL A 778 -5.29 -40.27 5.33
N ALA A 779 -4.42 -39.51 4.68
CA ALA A 779 -2.98 -39.79 4.69
C ALA A 779 -2.39 -39.69 6.12
N LEU A 780 -2.77 -38.67 6.89
CA LEU A 780 -2.38 -38.54 8.29
C LEU A 780 -3.01 -39.63 9.18
N LEU A 781 -4.27 -39.99 8.95
CA LEU A 781 -4.91 -41.14 9.61
C LEU A 781 -4.08 -42.42 9.42
N VAL A 782 -3.70 -42.75 8.18
CA VAL A 782 -2.91 -43.94 7.86
C VAL A 782 -1.55 -43.88 8.55
N LEU A 783 -0.86 -42.74 8.47
CA LEU A 783 0.44 -42.55 9.10
C LEU A 783 0.38 -42.74 10.63
N THR A 784 -0.61 -42.13 11.29
CA THR A 784 -0.80 -42.21 12.74
C THR A 784 -1.17 -43.62 13.19
N LEU A 785 -2.09 -44.30 12.49
CA LEU A 785 -2.48 -45.67 12.82
C LEU A 785 -1.34 -46.66 12.56
N ALA A 786 -0.57 -46.49 11.48
CA ALA A 786 0.60 -47.31 11.20
C ALA A 786 1.62 -47.25 12.35
N ALA A 787 1.94 -46.04 12.83
CA ALA A 787 2.84 -45.86 13.96
C ALA A 787 2.28 -46.46 15.26
N PHE A 788 0.98 -46.29 15.53
CA PHE A 788 0.31 -46.86 16.69
C PHE A 788 0.38 -48.39 16.69
N PHE A 789 -0.03 -49.03 15.60
CA PHE A 789 -0.02 -50.49 15.49
C PHE A 789 1.39 -51.07 15.42
N TRP A 790 2.35 -50.34 14.84
CA TRP A 790 3.75 -50.74 14.90
C TRP A 790 4.25 -50.83 16.35
N MET A 791 3.97 -49.82 17.19
CA MET A 791 4.32 -49.89 18.61
C MET A 791 3.57 -51.01 19.36
N LYS A 792 2.29 -51.25 19.03
CA LYS A 792 1.54 -52.38 19.61
C LYS A 792 2.11 -53.74 19.18
N SER A 793 2.63 -53.86 17.95
CA SER A 793 3.30 -55.09 17.49
C SER A 793 4.59 -55.38 18.27
N LEU A 794 5.25 -54.33 18.76
CA LEU A 794 6.41 -54.41 19.65
C LEU A 794 6.02 -54.59 21.14
N HIS A 795 4.75 -54.88 21.43
CA HIS A 795 4.22 -55.10 22.78
C HIS A 795 4.43 -53.89 23.72
N ALA A 796 4.46 -52.67 23.17
CA ALA A 796 4.54 -51.45 23.96
C ALA A 796 3.28 -51.24 24.82
N SER A 797 3.47 -50.52 25.94
CA SER A 797 2.37 -50.01 26.77
C SER A 797 1.45 -49.10 25.95
N ASP A 798 0.20 -48.98 26.40
CA ASP A 798 -0.80 -48.17 25.71
C ASP A 798 -0.46 -46.69 25.76
N GLU A 799 0.12 -46.22 26.88
CA GLU A 799 0.62 -44.85 27.04
C GLU A 799 1.75 -44.55 26.05
N LEU A 800 2.69 -45.49 25.86
CA LEU A 800 3.78 -45.31 24.91
C LEU A 800 3.27 -45.33 23.46
N ALA A 801 2.37 -46.26 23.11
CA ALA A 801 1.77 -46.33 21.78
C ALA A 801 0.98 -45.05 21.43
N ARG A 802 0.20 -44.51 22.37
CA ARG A 802 -0.49 -43.21 22.23
C ARG A 802 0.50 -42.05 22.09
N THR A 803 1.57 -42.05 22.88
CA THR A 803 2.59 -40.98 22.81
C THR A 803 3.29 -40.97 21.45
N VAL A 804 3.59 -42.15 20.90
CA VAL A 804 4.16 -42.28 19.55
C VAL A 804 3.15 -41.85 18.48
N ALA A 805 1.87 -42.21 18.60
CA ALA A 805 0.83 -41.78 17.68
C ALA A 805 0.68 -40.24 17.63
N VAL A 806 0.65 -39.59 18.80
CA VAL A 806 0.59 -38.12 18.91
C VAL A 806 1.83 -37.47 18.30
N ASN A 807 3.03 -37.95 18.62
CA ASN A 807 4.27 -37.42 18.03
C ASN A 807 4.32 -37.61 16.51
N THR A 808 3.86 -38.76 16.00
CA THR A 808 3.76 -39.03 14.56
C THR A 808 2.84 -38.03 13.87
N LEU A 809 1.68 -37.76 14.48
CA LEU A 809 0.73 -36.78 13.96
C LEU A 809 1.37 -35.38 13.89
N VAL A 810 2.04 -34.92 14.96
CA VAL A 810 2.69 -33.61 15.01
C VAL A 810 3.84 -33.51 14.00
N VAL A 811 4.65 -34.54 13.85
CA VAL A 811 5.70 -34.59 12.82
C VAL A 811 5.07 -34.50 11.42
N GLY A 812 4.00 -35.26 11.16
CA GLY A 812 3.24 -35.17 9.92
C GLY A 812 2.70 -33.76 9.65
N GLN A 813 2.22 -33.06 10.67
CA GLN A 813 1.77 -31.66 10.58
C GLN A 813 2.91 -30.69 10.26
N ILE A 814 4.10 -30.87 10.84
CA ILE A 814 5.28 -30.06 10.51
C ILE A 814 5.66 -30.23 9.02
N PHE A 815 5.71 -31.46 8.53
CA PHE A 815 5.96 -31.73 7.11
C PHE A 815 4.81 -31.23 6.21
N TYR A 816 3.58 -31.30 6.68
CA TYR A 816 2.44 -30.75 5.95
C TYR A 816 2.51 -29.22 5.86
N LEU A 817 2.95 -28.53 6.91
CA LEU A 817 3.16 -27.07 6.86
C LEU A 817 4.11 -26.69 5.72
N LEU A 818 5.20 -27.44 5.54
CA LEU A 818 6.15 -27.19 4.44
C LEU A 818 5.48 -27.35 3.06
N ASN A 819 4.54 -28.28 2.93
CA ASN A 819 3.73 -28.47 1.73
C ASN A 819 2.67 -27.37 1.53
N SER A 820 1.94 -27.01 2.58
CA SER A 820 0.75 -26.12 2.50
C SER A 820 1.08 -24.67 2.19
N ARG A 821 2.36 -24.28 2.25
CA ARG A 821 2.86 -22.95 1.85
C ARG A 821 2.57 -22.61 0.40
N PHE A 822 2.53 -23.61 -0.48
CA PHE A 822 2.18 -23.45 -1.88
C PHE A 822 1.00 -24.35 -2.23
N LYS A 823 -0.08 -23.77 -2.78
CA LYS A 823 -1.32 -24.50 -3.10
C LYS A 823 -1.08 -25.59 -4.14
N THR A 824 -0.30 -25.28 -5.18
CA THR A 824 -0.01 -26.19 -6.29
C THR A 824 1.46 -26.24 -6.67
N GLU A 825 2.29 -25.24 -6.29
CA GLU A 825 3.73 -25.24 -6.60
C GLU A 825 4.52 -26.21 -5.71
N SER A 826 5.72 -26.57 -6.18
CA SER A 826 6.61 -27.52 -5.52
C SER A 826 7.26 -26.91 -4.28
N SER A 827 7.21 -27.63 -3.16
CA SER A 827 7.95 -27.27 -1.95
C SER A 827 9.33 -27.96 -1.86
N LEU A 828 9.85 -28.58 -2.92
CA LEU A 828 11.14 -29.29 -2.86
C LEU A 828 12.37 -28.38 -2.83
N SER A 829 12.25 -27.13 -3.28
CA SER A 829 13.39 -26.21 -3.30
C SER A 829 13.70 -25.66 -1.91
N LEU A 830 14.98 -25.64 -1.53
CA LEU A 830 15.45 -24.97 -0.30
C LEU A 830 15.12 -23.47 -0.30
N SER A 831 15.20 -22.81 -1.46
CA SER A 831 14.82 -21.40 -1.61
C SER A 831 13.34 -21.16 -1.30
N ALA A 832 12.50 -22.17 -1.51
CA ALA A 832 11.08 -22.08 -1.19
C ALA A 832 10.89 -21.87 0.32
N HIS A 833 11.74 -22.45 1.19
CA HIS A 833 11.63 -22.40 2.65
C HIS A 833 12.34 -21.22 3.32
N LEU A 834 13.26 -20.55 2.61
CA LEU A 834 14.04 -19.43 3.12
C LEU A 834 13.28 -18.09 3.12
N GLY A 835 12.15 -18.00 2.40
CA GLY A 835 11.38 -16.76 2.24
C GLY A 835 10.61 -16.30 3.48
N ASN A 836 10.30 -17.19 4.44
CA ASN A 836 9.56 -16.84 5.66
C ASN A 836 10.43 -17.05 6.91
N ARG A 837 10.95 -15.95 7.49
CA ARG A 837 11.79 -15.98 8.70
C ARG A 837 11.09 -16.55 9.94
N TYR A 838 9.75 -16.54 9.98
CA TYR A 838 8.99 -17.06 11.12
C TYR A 838 8.75 -18.57 11.03
N LEU A 839 8.91 -19.17 9.85
CA LEU A 839 8.75 -20.61 9.64
C LEU A 839 9.67 -21.46 10.53
N PRO A 840 11.00 -21.28 10.52
CA PRO A 840 11.87 -22.05 11.41
C PRO A 840 11.60 -21.77 12.90
N LEU A 841 11.19 -20.54 13.24
CA LEU A 841 10.85 -20.18 14.62
C LEU A 841 9.61 -20.94 15.12
N GLY A 842 8.56 -21.03 14.28
CA GLY A 842 7.35 -21.79 14.61
C GLY A 842 7.61 -23.29 14.74
N ILE A 843 8.41 -23.86 13.82
CA ILE A 843 8.82 -25.27 13.88
C ILE A 843 9.63 -25.54 15.16
N ALA A 844 10.60 -24.68 15.48
CA ALA A 844 11.40 -24.81 16.70
C ALA A 844 10.52 -24.72 17.96
N ALA A 845 9.55 -23.81 18.00
CA ALA A 845 8.62 -23.69 19.11
C ALA A 845 7.78 -24.97 19.30
N VAL A 846 7.24 -25.54 18.22
CA VAL A 846 6.51 -26.83 18.29
C VAL A 846 7.41 -27.96 18.74
N VAL A 847 8.63 -28.06 18.21
CA VAL A 847 9.58 -29.11 18.61
C VAL A 847 9.87 -29.02 20.11
N ILE A 848 10.15 -27.83 20.64
CA ILE A 848 10.41 -27.63 22.07
C ILE A 848 9.18 -28.03 22.90
N LEU A 849 7.99 -27.53 22.54
CA LEU A 849 6.75 -27.87 23.25
C LEU A 849 6.45 -29.36 23.20
N GLN A 850 6.71 -30.02 22.07
CA GLN A 850 6.46 -31.44 21.87
C GLN A 850 7.47 -32.32 22.63
N LEU A 851 8.73 -31.87 22.75
CA LEU A 851 9.71 -32.51 23.62
C LEU A 851 9.31 -32.38 25.09
N LEU A 852 8.80 -31.22 25.51
CA LEU A 852 8.24 -31.04 26.86
C LEU A 852 7.05 -31.99 27.09
N PHE A 853 6.10 -32.06 26.16
CA PHE A 853 4.96 -32.99 26.24
C PHE A 853 5.39 -34.46 26.36
N THR A 854 6.48 -34.83 25.69
CA THR A 854 6.96 -36.22 25.64
C THR A 854 7.81 -36.60 26.85
N TYR A 855 8.63 -35.68 27.38
CA TYR A 855 9.65 -35.98 28.39
C TYR A 855 9.47 -35.29 29.74
N ALA A 856 8.62 -34.26 29.86
CA ALA A 856 8.44 -33.56 31.14
C ALA A 856 7.49 -34.36 32.08
N PRO A 857 7.94 -34.76 33.28
CA PRO A 857 7.11 -35.56 34.19
C PRO A 857 5.75 -34.95 34.57
N PRO A 858 5.60 -33.62 34.77
CA PRO A 858 4.29 -33.02 35.03
C PRO A 858 3.31 -33.20 33.85
N LEU A 859 3.79 -33.08 32.62
CA LEU A 859 2.97 -33.22 31.41
C LEU A 859 2.64 -34.68 31.13
N GLN A 860 3.55 -35.60 31.41
CA GLN A 860 3.29 -37.05 31.33
C GLN A 860 2.14 -37.48 32.23
N ARG A 861 2.07 -36.96 33.47
CA ARG A 861 0.96 -37.23 34.39
C ARG A 861 -0.36 -36.60 33.93
N LEU A 862 -0.30 -35.41 33.35
CA LEU A 862 -1.49 -34.67 32.91
C LEU A 862 -2.13 -35.32 31.67
N PHE A 863 -1.32 -35.77 30.71
CA PHE A 863 -1.78 -36.27 29.41
C PHE A 863 -1.71 -37.80 29.25
N GLY A 864 -1.24 -38.52 30.27
CA GLY A 864 -1.06 -39.97 30.21
C GLY A 864 -0.04 -40.40 29.14
N THR A 865 1.10 -39.71 29.09
CA THR A 865 2.17 -39.98 28.11
C THR A 865 3.37 -40.65 28.77
N GLN A 866 4.19 -41.31 27.94
CA GLN A 866 5.42 -41.98 28.37
C GLN A 866 6.59 -41.56 27.46
N SER A 867 7.80 -41.50 28.02
CA SER A 867 9.00 -41.11 27.29
C SER A 867 9.25 -42.01 26.08
N VAL A 868 9.32 -41.41 24.89
CA VAL A 868 9.63 -42.11 23.65
C VAL A 868 11.12 -42.48 23.61
N PRO A 869 11.48 -43.76 23.37
CA PRO A 869 12.86 -44.17 23.19
C PRO A 869 13.54 -43.48 22.00
N MET A 870 14.83 -43.14 22.14
CA MET A 870 15.55 -42.39 21.10
C MET A 870 15.63 -43.11 19.73
N ASN A 871 15.58 -44.44 19.73
CA ASN A 871 15.57 -45.26 18.50
C ASN A 871 14.27 -45.15 17.70
N VAL A 872 13.18 -44.64 18.27
CA VAL A 872 11.89 -44.49 17.57
C VAL A 872 11.84 -43.21 16.73
N TRP A 873 12.49 -42.13 17.17
CA TRP A 873 12.46 -40.82 16.51
C TRP A 873 12.87 -40.83 15.02
N PRO A 874 13.97 -41.50 14.60
CA PRO A 874 14.34 -41.54 13.17
C PRO A 874 13.21 -42.06 12.27
N TRP A 875 12.44 -43.04 12.75
CA TRP A 875 11.32 -43.61 12.01
C TRP A 875 10.13 -42.67 11.95
N LEU A 876 9.90 -41.85 12.98
CA LEU A 876 8.86 -40.81 12.94
C LEU A 876 9.19 -39.75 11.89
N PHE A 877 10.45 -39.30 11.85
CA PHE A 877 10.91 -38.37 10.83
C PHE A 877 10.88 -38.97 9.43
N LEU A 878 11.24 -40.25 9.27
CA LEU A 878 11.15 -40.95 7.99
C LEU A 878 9.68 -41.05 7.52
N GLY A 879 8.76 -41.42 8.41
CA GLY A 879 7.33 -41.44 8.11
C GLY A 879 6.80 -40.06 7.69
N GLY A 880 7.24 -39.00 8.39
CA GLY A 880 6.94 -37.62 8.02
C GLY A 880 7.50 -37.22 6.64
N LEU A 881 8.72 -37.63 6.31
CA LEU A 881 9.34 -37.40 5.01
C LEU A 881 8.62 -38.13 3.88
N VAL A 882 8.22 -39.39 4.09
CA VAL A 882 7.41 -40.15 3.12
C VAL A 882 6.07 -39.47 2.89
N PHE A 883 5.42 -39.01 3.96
CA PHE A 883 4.19 -38.22 3.86
C PHE A 883 4.42 -36.92 3.07
N PHE A 884 5.51 -36.19 3.33
CA PHE A 884 5.88 -35.00 2.57
C PHE A 884 5.99 -35.28 1.07
N LEU A 885 6.72 -36.34 0.70
CA LEU A 885 6.89 -36.74 -0.71
C LEU A 885 5.57 -37.17 -1.36
N THR A 886 4.67 -37.79 -0.59
CA THR A 886 3.34 -38.19 -1.07
C THR A 886 2.49 -36.98 -1.46
N VAL A 887 2.56 -35.91 -0.65
CA VAL A 887 1.85 -34.65 -0.96
C VAL A 887 2.47 -33.94 -2.17
N GLU A 888 3.80 -33.91 -2.28
CA GLU A 888 4.48 -33.34 -3.45
C GLU A 888 4.20 -34.12 -4.74
N ALA A 889 4.09 -35.45 -4.67
CA ALA A 889 3.68 -36.27 -5.80
C ALA A 889 2.26 -35.92 -6.26
N GLU A 890 1.32 -35.72 -5.33
CA GLU A 890 -0.02 -35.26 -5.67
C GLU A 890 -0.01 -33.89 -6.35
N LYS A 891 0.77 -32.93 -5.83
CA LYS A 891 0.88 -31.60 -6.45
C LYS A 891 1.45 -31.69 -7.86
N PHE A 892 2.45 -32.55 -8.06
CA PHE A 892 3.03 -32.80 -9.37
C PHE A 892 1.98 -33.35 -10.35
N LEU A 893 1.17 -34.33 -9.93
CA LEU A 893 0.09 -34.88 -10.76
C LEU A 893 -0.96 -33.82 -11.09
N VAL A 894 -1.37 -33.01 -10.11
CA VAL A 894 -2.34 -31.91 -10.32
C VAL A 894 -1.81 -30.91 -11.35
N ARG A 895 -0.52 -30.56 -11.30
CA ARG A 895 0.13 -29.69 -12.29
C ARG A 895 0.22 -30.35 -13.67
N ALA A 896 0.60 -31.62 -13.74
CA ALA A 896 0.81 -32.35 -14.99
C ALA A 896 -0.49 -32.61 -15.76
N PHE A 897 -1.59 -32.89 -15.06
CA PHE A 897 -2.89 -33.23 -15.67
C PHE A 897 -3.86 -32.05 -15.81
N GLY A 898 -3.47 -30.82 -15.40
CA GLY A 898 -4.31 -29.63 -15.56
C GLY A 898 -5.67 -29.70 -14.85
N LEU A 899 -5.80 -30.57 -13.83
CA LEU A 899 -7.06 -30.87 -13.12
C LEU A 899 -7.60 -29.69 -12.29
N VAL A 900 -6.78 -28.67 -12.04
CA VAL A 900 -7.21 -27.39 -11.51
C VAL A 900 -7.28 -26.42 -12.69
N GLY A 901 -8.49 -25.95 -13.00
CA GLY A 901 -8.77 -25.05 -14.13
C GLY A 901 -8.00 -23.73 -14.04
N VAL A 902 -6.73 -23.75 -14.43
CA VAL A 902 -5.97 -22.56 -14.80
C VAL A 902 -6.47 -22.19 -16.20
N ARG A 903 -7.59 -21.46 -16.27
CA ARG A 903 -7.86 -20.57 -17.42
C ARG A 903 -6.88 -19.40 -17.33
N GLY A 904 -5.59 -19.68 -17.51
CA GLY A 904 -4.58 -18.71 -17.86
C GLY A 904 -4.69 -18.47 -19.36
N GLY A 905 -4.90 -17.21 -19.76
CA GLY A 905 -5.00 -16.82 -21.16
C GLY A 905 -3.81 -17.32 -21.94
N LYS A 906 -4.06 -18.13 -22.98
CA LYS A 906 -3.11 -18.30 -24.07
C LYS A 906 -2.91 -16.92 -24.70
N GLN A 907 -1.69 -16.42 -24.65
CA GLN A 907 -1.20 -15.42 -25.59
C GLN A 907 -1.53 -15.89 -27.01
N GLN A 908 -2.45 -15.20 -27.68
CA GLN A 908 -2.49 -15.20 -29.14
C GLN A 908 -1.65 -14.00 -29.60
N ALA A 909 -0.41 -14.30 -29.99
CA ALA A 909 0.32 -13.45 -30.90
C ALA A 909 -0.47 -13.35 -32.22
N GLY A 910 -0.56 -12.13 -32.75
CA GLY A 910 -1.52 -11.78 -33.79
C GLY A 910 -1.32 -12.51 -35.12
N THR A 911 -2.43 -12.69 -35.82
CA THR A 911 -2.51 -12.56 -37.28
C THR A 911 -3.94 -12.17 -37.63
N VAL A 912 -4.05 -11.08 -38.38
CA VAL A 912 -5.29 -10.52 -38.91
C VAL A 912 -5.90 -11.49 -39.91
N SER A 913 -7.18 -11.86 -39.72
CA SER A 913 -8.02 -12.29 -40.84
C SER A 913 -9.50 -11.98 -40.57
N VAL A 914 -10.11 -11.34 -41.55
CA VAL A 914 -11.47 -10.79 -41.59
C VAL A 914 -12.53 -11.88 -41.86
N THR A 915 -13.77 -11.61 -41.42
CA THR A 915 -15.10 -12.24 -41.73
C THR A 915 -15.51 -13.58 -41.10
N ARG A 916 -16.51 -13.58 -40.19
CA ARG A 916 -17.97 -13.84 -40.42
C ARG A 916 -18.72 -13.99 -39.06
N ALA A 917 -19.97 -13.53 -39.01
CA ALA A 917 -20.92 -13.69 -37.88
C ALA A 917 -21.74 -15.01 -37.98
N PRO A 918 -22.73 -15.28 -37.10
CA PRO A 918 -22.58 -15.86 -35.76
C PRO A 918 -23.25 -17.25 -35.63
N SER A 919 -22.85 -18.08 -34.66
CA SER A 919 -23.64 -19.24 -34.23
C SER A 919 -23.51 -19.54 -32.74
N ALA A 920 -24.65 -19.86 -32.13
CA ALA A 920 -24.98 -20.06 -30.72
C ALA A 920 -24.10 -21.08 -29.94
N PRO A 921 -24.14 -21.09 -28.58
CA PRO A 921 -23.18 -21.80 -27.75
C PRO A 921 -23.55 -23.27 -27.54
N ALA A 922 -22.55 -24.16 -27.67
CA ALA A 922 -22.64 -25.54 -27.20
C ALA A 922 -22.14 -25.62 -25.75
N HIS A 923 -23.05 -25.95 -24.83
CA HIS A 923 -22.71 -26.38 -23.47
C HIS A 923 -22.00 -27.75 -23.53
N ALA A 924 -20.70 -27.78 -23.27
CA ALA A 924 -19.99 -29.01 -22.94
C ALA A 924 -19.89 -29.13 -21.42
N VAL A 925 -20.82 -29.87 -20.83
CA VAL A 925 -20.73 -30.36 -19.45
C VAL A 925 -19.73 -31.51 -19.46
N ALA A 926 -18.56 -31.34 -18.85
CA ALA A 926 -17.68 -32.46 -18.54
C ALA A 926 -18.38 -33.37 -17.53
N SER A 927 -18.65 -34.61 -17.92
CA SER A 927 -19.32 -35.62 -17.08
C SER A 927 -18.42 -36.02 -15.91
N GLY A 928 -18.96 -35.98 -14.68
CA GLY A 928 -18.26 -36.29 -13.43
C GLY A 928 -17.75 -37.73 -13.24
N SER A 929 -17.76 -38.57 -14.27
CA SER A 929 -17.29 -39.97 -14.22
C SER A 929 -15.77 -40.11 -14.39
N GLU A 930 -15.11 -39.25 -15.15
CA GLU A 930 -13.66 -39.35 -15.39
C GLU A 930 -12.83 -38.88 -14.18
N ALA A 931 -13.33 -37.87 -13.45
CA ALA A 931 -12.71 -37.42 -12.21
C ALA A 931 -12.70 -38.55 -11.15
N TRP A 932 -13.81 -39.27 -10.98
CA TRP A 932 -13.92 -40.38 -10.02
C TRP A 932 -12.90 -41.51 -10.27
N GLN A 933 -12.57 -41.80 -11.52
CA GLN A 933 -11.57 -42.83 -11.86
C GLN A 933 -10.14 -42.36 -11.55
N ALA A 934 -9.81 -41.09 -11.79
CA ALA A 934 -8.53 -40.51 -11.37
C ALA A 934 -8.40 -40.47 -9.83
N TRP A 935 -9.49 -40.15 -9.11
CA TRP A 935 -9.54 -40.13 -7.65
C TRP A 935 -9.42 -41.54 -7.02
N ALA A 936 -10.05 -42.56 -7.64
CA ALA A 936 -9.90 -43.96 -7.22
C ALA A 936 -8.45 -44.46 -7.42
N GLY A 937 -7.78 -44.04 -8.50
CA GLY A 937 -6.37 -44.33 -8.74
C GLY A 937 -5.44 -43.76 -7.68
N ALA A 938 -5.65 -42.50 -7.27
CA ALA A 938 -4.83 -41.87 -6.22
C ALA A 938 -5.02 -42.53 -4.83
N LEU A 939 -6.26 -42.92 -4.48
CA LEU A 939 -6.56 -43.69 -3.27
C LEU A 939 -5.94 -45.10 -3.31
N ALA A 940 -5.94 -45.76 -4.48
CA ALA A 940 -5.30 -47.06 -4.66
C ALA A 940 -3.77 -46.98 -4.51
N VAL A 941 -3.14 -45.92 -5.02
CA VAL A 941 -1.69 -45.69 -4.85
C VAL A 941 -1.34 -45.42 -3.39
N ALA A 942 -2.14 -44.63 -2.66
CA ALA A 942 -1.93 -44.39 -1.23
C ALA A 942 -2.12 -45.67 -0.38
N ALA A 943 -3.10 -46.51 -0.74
CA ALA A 943 -3.33 -47.81 -0.10
C ALA A 943 -2.23 -48.83 -0.42
N LEU A 944 -1.69 -48.82 -1.65
CA LEU A 944 -0.58 -49.67 -2.08
C LEU A 944 0.73 -49.27 -1.39
N ILE A 945 1.02 -47.98 -1.25
CA ILE A 945 2.21 -47.49 -0.53
C ILE A 945 2.09 -47.82 0.97
N GLY A 946 0.91 -47.65 1.58
CA GLY A 946 0.66 -48.05 2.97
C GLY A 946 0.76 -49.57 3.19
N GLY A 947 0.32 -50.37 2.21
CA GLY A 947 0.40 -51.83 2.22
C GLY A 947 1.83 -52.36 2.06
N GLU A 948 2.64 -51.76 1.19
CA GLU A 948 4.05 -52.16 1.03
C GLU A 948 4.92 -51.74 2.22
N ILE A 949 4.64 -50.60 2.86
CA ILE A 949 5.30 -50.22 4.12
C ILE A 949 4.98 -51.24 5.23
N PHE A 950 3.73 -51.70 5.33
CA PHE A 950 3.32 -52.74 6.29
C PHE A 950 4.00 -54.09 6.04
N VAL A 951 4.27 -54.45 4.77
CA VAL A 951 5.00 -55.67 4.39
C VAL A 951 6.51 -55.52 4.63
N PHE A 952 7.08 -54.34 4.38
CA PHE A 952 8.50 -54.05 4.60
C PHE A 952 8.88 -54.10 6.09
N PHE A 953 7.99 -53.64 6.99
CA PHE A 953 8.23 -53.73 8.45
C PHE A 953 8.04 -55.13 9.05
N ARG A 954 7.51 -56.09 8.30
CA ARG A 954 7.37 -57.49 8.75
C ARG A 954 8.63 -58.34 8.51
N ALA A 955 9.57 -57.86 7.70
CA ALA A 955 10.71 -58.64 7.22
C ALA A 955 12.07 -58.00 7.60
N ALA A 956 12.47 -58.10 8.87
CA ALA A 956 13.88 -58.01 9.24
C ALA A 956 14.13 -58.70 10.60
N PRO A 957 14.86 -59.82 10.65
CA PRO A 957 15.43 -60.34 11.89
C PRO A 957 16.95 -60.06 11.99
N ASP A 958 17.33 -59.62 13.19
CA ASP A 958 18.60 -59.74 13.93
C ASP A 958 19.89 -60.11 13.18
N GLN A 959 20.91 -59.22 13.24
CA GLN A 959 22.31 -59.59 13.52
C GLN A 959 23.11 -58.47 14.22
N PRO A 960 24.06 -58.80 15.11
CA PRO A 960 24.81 -57.84 15.92
C PRO A 960 26.10 -57.34 15.24
N LEU A 961 26.42 -56.06 15.44
CA LEU A 961 27.65 -55.41 15.00
C LEU A 961 28.80 -55.67 16.00
N SER A 962 29.88 -56.28 15.52
CA SER A 962 31.18 -56.29 16.19
C SER A 962 32.12 -55.21 15.63
N SER A 963 32.90 -54.68 16.57
CA SER A 963 33.96 -53.68 16.54
C SER A 963 34.99 -53.77 15.38
N VAL A 964 35.63 -52.64 15.04
CA VAL A 964 37.06 -52.34 15.31
C VAL A 964 37.54 -51.08 14.54
N ALA A 965 38.15 -50.17 15.30
CA ALA A 965 39.28 -49.25 15.05
C ALA A 965 39.39 -48.35 13.78
N ALA A 966 39.55 -47.05 14.05
CA ALA A 966 40.47 -46.14 13.34
C ALA A 966 41.93 -46.41 13.83
N PRO A 967 43.05 -45.99 13.16
CA PRO A 967 43.20 -44.67 12.55
C PRO A 967 44.21 -44.49 11.37
N SER A 968 44.22 -43.25 10.85
CA SER A 968 45.36 -42.40 10.46
C SER A 968 46.12 -42.50 9.11
N HIS A 969 46.44 -41.28 8.65
CA HIS A 969 47.56 -40.79 7.84
C HIS A 969 47.58 -40.84 6.29
N LEU A 970 47.55 -39.60 5.75
CA LEU A 970 48.46 -38.96 4.78
C LEU A 970 48.69 -39.54 3.36
N SER A 971 48.47 -38.62 2.42
CA SER A 971 49.31 -38.25 1.27
C SER A 971 49.20 -39.00 -0.08
N SER A 972 48.76 -38.20 -1.07
CA SER A 972 49.47 -37.83 -2.32
C SER A 972 49.38 -38.69 -3.61
N GLN A 973 49.12 -37.92 -4.69
CA GLN A 973 49.43 -38.07 -6.14
C GLN A 973 48.51 -38.96 -7.00
N ALA A 974 47.74 -38.37 -7.94
CA ALA A 974 48.04 -37.87 -9.31
C ALA A 974 47.89 -39.02 -10.36
N VAL A 975 47.39 -38.86 -11.60
CA VAL A 975 47.79 -37.98 -12.73
C VAL A 975 46.73 -38.06 -13.86
N LEU A 976 46.54 -36.97 -14.63
CA LEU A 976 46.54 -36.83 -16.12
C LEU A 976 45.63 -35.65 -16.53
N SER A 977 46.14 -34.44 -16.79
CA SER A 977 46.95 -33.95 -17.94
C SER A 977 46.17 -33.76 -19.24
N ALA A 978 45.97 -32.50 -19.63
CA ALA A 978 46.37 -31.99 -20.95
C ALA A 978 46.49 -30.45 -20.87
N ALA A 979 47.65 -29.92 -21.27
CA ALA A 979 47.94 -28.49 -21.33
C ALA A 979 48.41 -28.12 -22.74
N ARG A 980 48.06 -26.91 -23.20
CA ARG A 980 48.73 -26.06 -24.21
C ARG A 980 48.05 -24.68 -24.22
N PRO A 981 48.69 -23.60 -24.72
CA PRO A 981 50.01 -23.08 -24.43
C PRO A 981 49.93 -21.66 -23.82
N THR A 982 50.94 -21.26 -23.06
CA THR A 982 51.09 -19.93 -22.45
C THR A 982 51.50 -18.87 -23.48
N ASP A 983 50.68 -17.83 -23.64
CA ASP A 983 51.12 -16.50 -24.07
C ASP A 983 51.10 -15.56 -22.87
N THR A 984 52.18 -14.80 -22.72
CA THR A 984 52.58 -14.16 -21.46
C THR A 984 52.09 -12.71 -21.37
N ARG A 985 50.91 -12.50 -20.79
CA ARG A 985 50.61 -11.35 -19.92
C ARG A 985 49.71 -11.84 -18.79
N ALA A 986 50.08 -11.53 -17.54
CA ALA A 986 49.31 -11.97 -16.38
C ALA A 986 47.87 -11.43 -16.48
N PRO A 987 46.84 -12.26 -16.25
CA PRO A 987 45.46 -11.79 -16.18
C PRO A 987 45.34 -10.65 -15.17
N VAL A 988 44.61 -9.61 -15.53
CA VAL A 988 44.30 -8.50 -14.63
C VAL A 988 43.01 -8.85 -13.90
N ASP A 989 43.13 -9.13 -12.60
CA ASP A 989 41.98 -9.35 -11.72
C ASP A 989 41.21 -8.03 -11.52
N VAL A 990 39.91 -8.05 -11.84
CA VAL A 990 39.00 -6.94 -11.65
C VAL A 990 38.21 -7.19 -10.37
N PHE A 991 38.46 -6.35 -9.37
CA PHE A 991 37.76 -6.37 -8.08
C PHE A 991 36.59 -5.40 -8.09
N ALA A 992 35.56 -5.69 -7.29
CA ALA A 992 34.48 -4.75 -7.05
C ALA A 992 35.01 -3.47 -6.37
N SER A 993 34.45 -2.31 -6.70
CA SER A 993 34.78 -1.03 -6.06
C SER A 993 34.08 -0.84 -4.71
N THR A 994 33.04 -1.63 -4.43
CA THR A 994 32.33 -1.67 -3.16
C THR A 994 32.00 -3.11 -2.75
N SER A 995 31.79 -3.35 -1.46
CA SER A 995 31.47 -4.69 -0.95
C SER A 995 30.03 -5.07 -1.23
N GLY A 996 29.79 -6.24 -1.82
CA GLY A 996 28.43 -6.70 -2.11
C GLY A 996 28.38 -8.14 -2.62
N THR A 997 27.17 -8.65 -2.81
CA THR A 997 26.94 -10.00 -3.36
C THR A 997 26.70 -9.91 -4.85
N ILE A 998 27.41 -10.69 -5.66
CA ILE A 998 27.19 -10.74 -7.12
C ILE A 998 25.84 -11.44 -7.39
N ILE A 999 24.94 -10.79 -8.12
CA ILE A 999 23.63 -11.36 -8.51
C ILE A 999 23.56 -11.78 -9.97
N ALA A 1000 24.44 -11.21 -10.80
CA ALA A 1000 24.51 -11.52 -12.22
C ALA A 1000 25.95 -11.37 -12.71
N ILE A 1001 26.37 -12.30 -13.56
CA ILE A 1001 27.59 -12.24 -14.36
C ILE A 1001 27.12 -12.21 -15.81
N LEU A 1002 27.51 -11.15 -16.51
CA LEU A 1002 27.02 -10.83 -17.85
C LEU A 1002 28.04 -11.14 -18.95
N CYS A 1003 29.32 -11.32 -18.59
CA CYS A 1003 30.37 -11.73 -19.50
C CYS A 1003 30.67 -13.22 -19.31
N GLU A 1004 30.93 -13.93 -20.41
CA GLU A 1004 31.29 -15.36 -20.41
C GLU A 1004 32.80 -15.54 -20.49
N GLU A 1005 33.32 -16.64 -19.91
CA GLU A 1005 34.75 -16.97 -20.02
C GLU A 1005 35.12 -17.25 -21.49
N GLY A 1006 36.19 -16.61 -21.98
CA GLY A 1006 36.60 -16.63 -23.38
C GLY A 1006 35.92 -15.56 -24.27
N ALA A 1007 34.99 -14.76 -23.75
CA ALA A 1007 34.38 -13.66 -24.50
C ALA A 1007 35.29 -12.42 -24.56
N ALA A 1008 35.33 -11.76 -25.72
CA ALA A 1008 36.01 -10.47 -25.89
C ALA A 1008 35.11 -9.33 -25.40
N VAL A 1009 35.64 -8.46 -24.56
CA VAL A 1009 34.91 -7.34 -23.93
C VAL A 1009 35.59 -6.01 -24.23
N LYS A 1010 34.80 -4.94 -24.35
CA LYS A 1010 35.31 -3.57 -24.53
C LYS A 1010 35.48 -2.88 -23.18
N ALA A 1011 36.39 -1.91 -23.10
CA ALA A 1011 36.47 -1.05 -21.92
C ALA A 1011 35.14 -0.33 -21.68
N GLY A 1012 34.63 -0.39 -20.44
CA GLY A 1012 33.34 0.16 -20.02
C GLY A 1012 32.15 -0.80 -20.11
N GLU A 1013 32.34 -2.00 -20.66
CA GLU A 1013 31.29 -3.02 -20.75
C GLU A 1013 31.01 -3.66 -19.37
N ILE A 1014 29.73 -3.81 -19.00
CA ILE A 1014 29.33 -4.33 -17.69
C ILE A 1014 29.45 -5.86 -17.68
N CYS A 1015 30.32 -6.40 -16.82
CA CYS A 1015 30.56 -7.84 -16.75
C CYS A 1015 29.99 -8.53 -15.50
N ALA A 1016 29.75 -7.79 -14.42
CA ALA A 1016 29.06 -8.32 -13.25
C ALA A 1016 28.22 -7.24 -12.57
N LYS A 1017 27.15 -7.65 -11.88
CA LYS A 1017 26.30 -6.76 -11.08
C LYS A 1017 26.20 -7.24 -9.64
N LEU A 1018 26.38 -6.32 -8.71
CA LEU A 1018 26.10 -6.54 -7.28
C LEU A 1018 24.59 -6.43 -6.99
N ASP A 1019 24.13 -6.97 -5.87
CA ASP A 1019 22.74 -6.85 -5.44
C ASP A 1019 22.38 -5.40 -5.08
N PRO A 1020 21.58 -4.67 -5.87
CA PRO A 1020 21.18 -3.31 -5.53
C PRO A 1020 20.24 -3.24 -4.33
N ALA A 1021 19.64 -4.36 -3.89
CA ALA A 1021 18.72 -4.38 -2.75
C ALA A 1021 19.45 -4.07 -1.43
N SER A 1022 20.62 -4.67 -1.18
CA SER A 1022 21.39 -4.43 0.05
C SER A 1022 21.87 -2.97 0.17
N PHE A 1023 22.24 -2.34 -0.95
CA PHE A 1023 22.62 -0.92 -0.96
C PHE A 1023 21.41 0.00 -0.78
N ARG A 1024 20.24 -0.34 -1.36
CA ARG A 1024 18.99 0.40 -1.14
C ARG A 1024 18.52 0.31 0.31
N GLU A 1025 18.66 -0.85 0.96
CA GLU A 1025 18.38 -0.99 2.40
C GLU A 1025 19.33 -0.15 3.27
N ALA A 1026 20.61 -0.06 2.90
CA ALA A 1026 21.56 0.81 3.58
C ALA A 1026 21.19 2.29 3.44
N ILE A 1027 20.78 2.74 2.24
CA ILE A 1027 20.30 4.11 2.01
C ILE A 1027 19.06 4.41 2.86
N VAL A 1028 18.08 3.50 2.93
CA VAL A 1028 16.89 3.68 3.78
C VAL A 1028 17.30 3.82 5.25
N ARG A 1029 18.23 2.99 5.73
CA ARG A 1029 18.74 3.06 7.11
C ARG A 1029 19.45 4.38 7.40
N GLU A 1030 20.28 4.87 6.48
CA GLU A 1030 21.00 6.14 6.65
C GLU A 1030 20.05 7.35 6.54
N LYS A 1031 19.00 7.28 5.70
CA LYS A 1031 17.92 8.29 5.65
C LYS A 1031 17.16 8.35 6.98
N ASP A 1032 16.83 7.21 7.57
CA ASP A 1032 16.21 7.14 8.90
C ASP A 1032 17.12 7.70 10.01
N ALA A 1033 18.43 7.43 9.92
CA ALA A 1033 19.42 7.96 10.86
C ALA A 1033 19.54 9.49 10.75
N LEU A 1034 19.56 10.02 9.52
CA LEU A 1034 19.57 11.46 9.24
C LEU A 1034 18.30 12.15 9.75
N ALA A 1035 17.12 11.55 9.51
CA ALA A 1035 15.85 12.09 10.02
C ALA A 1035 15.84 12.20 11.55
N LYS A 1036 16.31 11.16 12.25
CA LYS A 1036 16.46 11.17 13.72
C LYS A 1036 17.47 12.21 14.20
N ALA A 1037 18.57 12.40 13.48
CA ALA A 1037 19.58 13.40 13.82
C ALA A 1037 19.03 14.84 13.64
N LEU A 1038 18.31 15.10 12.55
CA LEU A 1038 17.66 16.39 12.28
C LEU A 1038 16.59 16.72 13.34
N GLN A 1039 15.79 15.72 13.74
CA GLN A 1039 14.81 15.89 14.81
C GLN A 1039 15.46 16.25 16.16
N ARG A 1040 16.60 15.63 16.49
CA ARG A 1040 17.38 15.98 17.71
C ARG A 1040 17.97 17.38 17.62
N GLN A 1041 18.46 17.79 16.45
CA GLN A 1041 18.99 19.14 16.22
C GLN A 1041 17.90 20.20 16.38
N GLN A 1042 16.69 19.96 15.86
CA GLN A 1042 15.55 20.86 16.05
C GLN A 1042 15.16 20.96 17.53
N ALA A 1043 15.11 19.83 18.24
CA ALA A 1043 14.81 19.80 19.67
C ALA A 1043 15.86 20.55 20.52
N SER A 1044 17.15 20.34 20.26
CA SER A 1044 18.21 21.05 21.00
C SER A 1044 18.29 22.53 20.64
N ALA A 1045 17.99 22.93 19.40
CA ALA A 1045 17.85 24.33 19.01
C ALA A 1045 16.71 25.04 19.77
N ALA A 1046 15.55 24.38 19.94
CA ALA A 1046 14.44 24.90 20.73
C ALA A 1046 14.83 25.08 22.22
N VAL A 1047 15.60 24.14 22.78
CA VAL A 1047 16.12 24.25 24.16
C VAL A 1047 17.11 25.40 24.31
N VAL A 1048 17.99 25.64 23.31
CA VAL A 1048 18.89 26.80 23.29
C VAL A 1048 18.09 28.10 23.22
N ALA A 1049 17.06 28.18 22.39
CA ALA A 1049 16.20 29.36 22.28
C ALA A 1049 15.49 29.65 23.61
N ALA A 1050 14.93 28.63 24.27
CA ALA A 1050 14.30 28.77 25.58
C ALA A 1050 15.29 29.19 26.67
N ALA A 1051 16.50 28.60 26.70
CA ALA A 1051 17.54 28.96 27.67
C ALA A 1051 18.06 30.38 27.44
N THR A 1052 18.15 30.84 26.19
CA THR A 1052 18.55 32.20 25.83
C THR A 1052 17.49 33.20 26.31
N ALA A 1053 16.21 32.91 26.08
CA ALA A 1053 15.10 33.72 26.56
C ALA A 1053 15.06 33.81 28.11
N ASP A 1054 15.36 32.72 28.82
CA ASP A 1054 15.44 32.73 30.30
C ASP A 1054 16.60 33.60 30.81
N VAL A 1055 17.77 33.55 30.16
CA VAL A 1055 18.91 34.42 30.47
C VAL A 1055 18.57 35.89 30.21
N GLU A 1056 17.91 36.21 29.10
CA GLU A 1056 17.49 37.59 28.79
C GLU A 1056 16.45 38.12 29.77
N ARG A 1057 15.45 37.29 30.11
CA ARG A 1057 14.41 37.61 31.11
C ARG A 1057 15.05 37.93 32.46
N LYS A 1058 15.98 37.09 32.93
CA LYS A 1058 16.69 37.29 34.20
C LYS A 1058 17.67 38.46 34.16
N ARG A 1059 18.27 38.77 33.00
CA ARG A 1059 19.12 39.95 32.79
C ARG A 1059 18.30 41.25 32.87
N ARG A 1060 17.10 41.29 32.26
CA ARG A 1060 16.18 42.44 32.36
C ARG A 1060 15.68 42.67 33.79
N ALA A 1061 15.51 41.59 34.57
CA ALA A 1061 15.13 41.67 35.99
C ALA A 1061 16.23 42.23 36.92
N GLN A 1062 17.51 42.25 36.51
CA GLN A 1062 18.64 42.75 37.33
C GLN A 1062 18.68 44.27 37.54
N GLY A 1063 17.80 45.04 36.90
CA GLY A 1063 17.66 46.49 37.18
C GLY A 1063 17.21 46.82 38.61
N ARG A 1064 16.84 45.82 39.42
CA ARG A 1064 16.55 45.91 40.86
C ARG A 1064 17.29 44.75 41.57
N VAL A 1065 18.34 45.06 42.34
CA VAL A 1065 19.34 44.12 42.93
C VAL A 1065 18.76 43.22 44.06
N PRO A 1066 19.32 42.04 44.44
CA PRO A 1066 20.18 41.06 43.75
C PRO A 1066 19.54 39.66 43.63
N ALA A 1067 19.82 38.94 42.53
CA ALA A 1067 19.85 37.46 42.53
C ALA A 1067 20.94 36.95 41.58
N ARG A 1068 22.21 37.26 41.89
CA ARG A 1068 23.39 36.70 41.19
C ARG A 1068 23.31 35.17 40.94
N PRO A 1069 22.83 34.33 41.88
CA PRO A 1069 22.80 32.88 41.69
C PRO A 1069 21.82 32.43 40.60
N ALA A 1070 20.71 33.16 40.40
CA ALA A 1070 19.68 32.78 39.45
C ALA A 1070 20.09 33.01 38.00
N LEU A 1071 20.86 34.08 37.74
CA LEU A 1071 21.43 34.36 36.42
C LEU A 1071 22.58 33.39 36.12
N GLU A 1072 23.43 33.08 37.10
CA GLU A 1072 24.50 32.08 36.95
C GLU A 1072 23.93 30.69 36.63
N LYS A 1073 22.84 30.29 37.30
CA LYS A 1073 22.14 29.04 37.01
C LYS A 1073 21.55 29.02 35.60
N ALA A 1074 20.96 30.13 35.14
CA ALA A 1074 20.43 30.24 33.78
C ALA A 1074 21.53 30.18 32.71
N ARG A 1075 22.67 30.83 32.97
CA ARG A 1075 23.86 30.77 32.09
C ARG A 1075 24.43 29.35 32.00
N ALA A 1076 24.52 28.63 33.12
CA ALA A 1076 24.96 27.24 33.12
C ALA A 1076 24.00 26.30 32.35
N VAL A 1077 22.70 26.60 32.35
CA VAL A 1077 21.70 25.86 31.55
C VAL A 1077 21.87 26.17 30.06
N LEU A 1078 22.09 27.45 29.71
CA LEU A 1078 22.37 27.86 28.33
C LEU A 1078 23.64 27.20 27.80
N GLU A 1079 24.72 27.18 28.58
CA GLU A 1079 26.00 26.56 28.20
C GLU A 1079 25.87 25.05 27.93
N ARG A 1080 25.11 24.33 28.76
CA ARG A 1080 24.81 22.91 28.52
C ARG A 1080 23.93 22.69 27.28
N ALA A 1081 22.95 23.57 27.07
CA ALA A 1081 22.07 23.53 25.91
C ALA A 1081 22.85 23.79 24.62
N THR A 1082 23.75 24.77 24.61
CA THR A 1082 24.60 25.09 23.44
C THR A 1082 25.58 23.97 23.14
N ALA A 1083 26.24 23.39 24.15
CA ALA A 1083 27.13 22.24 23.95
C ALA A 1083 26.39 21.02 23.39
N ARG A 1084 25.14 20.79 23.84
CA ARG A 1084 24.29 19.73 23.30
C ARG A 1084 23.89 20.00 21.84
N ALA A 1085 23.53 21.23 21.51
CA ALA A 1085 23.16 21.63 20.15
C ALA A 1085 24.34 21.50 19.18
N GLU A 1086 25.57 21.83 19.60
CA GLU A 1086 26.77 21.60 18.79
C GLU A 1086 27.03 20.10 18.54
N THR A 1087 26.81 19.27 19.55
CA THR A 1087 26.94 17.80 19.42
C THR A 1087 25.91 17.22 18.45
N ASP A 1088 24.65 17.66 18.56
CA ASP A 1088 23.57 17.20 17.67
C ASP A 1088 23.77 17.73 16.24
N LYS A 1089 24.34 18.94 16.06
CA LYS A 1089 24.76 19.47 14.74
C LYS A 1089 25.85 18.61 14.09
N ALA A 1090 26.88 18.23 14.85
CA ALA A 1090 27.95 17.34 14.35
C ALA A 1090 27.40 15.96 13.95
N ALA A 1091 26.41 15.44 14.68
CA ALA A 1091 25.75 14.18 14.35
C ALA A 1091 24.96 14.25 13.02
N VAL A 1092 24.35 15.40 12.69
CA VAL A 1092 23.69 15.63 11.40
C VAL A 1092 24.70 15.64 10.25
N GLU A 1093 25.85 16.30 10.42
CA GLU A 1093 26.92 16.30 9.41
C GLU A 1093 27.47 14.89 9.17
N GLN A 1094 27.66 14.12 10.24
CA GLN A 1094 28.09 12.72 10.15
C GLN A 1094 27.07 11.84 9.42
N ALA A 1095 25.77 11.99 9.72
CA ALA A 1095 24.71 11.24 9.06
C ALA A 1095 24.56 11.61 7.57
N ARG A 1096 24.73 12.88 7.21
CA ARG A 1096 24.78 13.32 5.80
C ARG A 1096 25.95 12.70 5.04
N ALA A 1097 27.14 12.66 5.67
CA ALA A 1097 28.31 12.04 5.07
C ALA A 1097 28.13 10.52 4.87
N ALA A 1098 27.49 9.83 5.82
CA ALA A 1098 27.17 8.41 5.72
C ALA A 1098 26.17 8.12 4.59
N LEU A 1099 25.09 8.90 4.48
CA LEU A 1099 24.12 8.80 3.39
C LEU A 1099 24.77 9.02 2.02
N ALA A 1100 25.58 10.08 1.88
CA ALA A 1100 26.30 10.36 0.63
C ALA A 1100 27.32 9.26 0.26
N THR A 1101 27.79 8.48 1.23
CA THR A 1101 28.68 7.32 1.00
C THR A 1101 27.87 6.09 0.54
N ALA A 1102 26.69 5.87 1.13
CA ALA A 1102 25.78 4.80 0.73
C ALA A 1102 25.24 5.03 -0.70
N GLU A 1103 24.88 6.26 -1.05
CA GLU A 1103 24.43 6.63 -2.41
C GLU A 1103 25.53 6.44 -3.46
N ARG A 1104 26.77 6.82 -3.14
CA ARG A 1104 27.94 6.55 -4.01
C ARG A 1104 28.20 5.07 -4.20
N SER A 1105 27.97 4.24 -3.18
CA SER A 1105 28.14 2.79 -3.27
C SER A 1105 27.08 2.15 -4.18
N LEU A 1106 25.84 2.65 -4.16
CA LEU A 1106 24.79 2.20 -5.09
C LEU A 1106 25.13 2.51 -6.56
N ALA A 1107 25.78 3.65 -6.82
CA ALA A 1107 26.23 4.00 -8.16
C ALA A 1107 27.37 3.12 -8.70
N GLN A 1108 27.99 2.30 -7.84
CA GLN A 1108 29.13 1.42 -8.14
C GLN A 1108 28.74 -0.07 -8.20
N VAL A 1109 27.44 -0.36 -8.32
CA VAL A 1109 26.90 -1.73 -8.36
C VAL A 1109 27.25 -2.48 -9.65
N ASP A 1110 27.43 -1.75 -10.75
CA ASP A 1110 27.85 -2.32 -12.03
C ASP A 1110 29.38 -2.41 -12.09
N ILE A 1111 29.92 -3.63 -12.19
CA ILE A 1111 31.35 -3.90 -12.33
C ILE A 1111 31.67 -4.01 -13.82
N VAL A 1112 32.40 -3.01 -14.32
CA VAL A 1112 32.75 -2.87 -15.74
C VAL A 1112 34.17 -3.36 -16.05
N ALA A 1113 34.40 -3.79 -17.28
CA ALA A 1113 35.74 -4.09 -17.79
C ALA A 1113 36.56 -2.79 -17.90
N PRO A 1114 37.69 -2.63 -17.16
CA PRO A 1114 38.48 -1.41 -17.20
C PRO A 1114 39.33 -1.25 -18.48
N ILE A 1115 39.60 -2.35 -19.18
CA ILE A 1115 40.42 -2.41 -20.40
C ILE A 1115 39.77 -3.38 -21.41
N PRO A 1116 39.97 -3.18 -22.73
CA PRO A 1116 39.54 -4.19 -23.70
C PRO A 1116 40.41 -5.44 -23.60
N GLY A 1117 39.80 -6.62 -23.77
CA GLY A 1117 40.50 -7.89 -23.70
C GLY A 1117 39.57 -9.09 -23.68
N THR A 1118 40.13 -10.27 -23.47
CA THR A 1118 39.38 -11.53 -23.35
C THR A 1118 39.22 -11.93 -21.88
N ILE A 1119 38.00 -12.28 -21.47
CA ILE A 1119 37.72 -12.74 -20.10
C ILE A 1119 38.39 -14.09 -19.86
N SER A 1120 39.31 -14.16 -18.90
CA SER A 1120 40.07 -15.39 -18.59
C SER A 1120 39.44 -16.23 -17.47
N SER A 1121 38.63 -15.61 -16.61
CA SER A 1121 37.87 -16.28 -15.55
C SER A 1121 36.79 -15.35 -15.01
N VAL A 1122 35.67 -15.92 -14.57
CA VAL A 1122 34.55 -15.18 -13.94
C VAL A 1122 34.31 -15.67 -12.52
N GLY A 1123 33.81 -14.79 -11.65
CA GLY A 1123 33.39 -15.14 -10.30
C GLY A 1123 32.13 -16.03 -10.29
N SER A 1124 31.55 -16.26 -9.11
CA SER A 1124 30.29 -17.01 -8.97
C SER A 1124 29.14 -16.11 -8.51
N VAL A 1125 27.97 -16.25 -9.14
CA VAL A 1125 26.73 -15.64 -8.64
C VAL A 1125 26.46 -16.15 -7.22
N GLY A 1126 26.19 -15.22 -6.30
CA GLY A 1126 26.05 -15.49 -4.86
C GLY A 1126 27.31 -15.31 -4.04
N ALA A 1127 28.48 -15.05 -4.64
CA ALA A 1127 29.70 -14.73 -3.89
C ALA A 1127 29.70 -13.29 -3.38
N THR A 1128 30.18 -13.11 -2.14
CA THR A 1128 30.48 -11.80 -1.56
C THR A 1128 31.86 -11.35 -2.01
N VAL A 1129 31.94 -10.17 -2.63
CA VAL A 1129 33.20 -9.55 -3.07
C VAL A 1129 33.48 -8.30 -2.23
N GLU A 1130 34.76 -8.01 -2.02
CA GLU A 1130 35.23 -6.82 -1.28
C GLU A 1130 36.23 -6.02 -2.12
N PRO A 1131 36.34 -4.69 -1.92
CA PRO A 1131 37.32 -3.86 -2.61
C PRO A 1131 38.75 -4.36 -2.43
N GLY A 1132 39.38 -4.73 -3.55
CA GLY A 1132 40.79 -5.12 -3.60
C GLY A 1132 41.14 -6.44 -2.92
N LYS A 1133 40.16 -7.32 -2.63
CA LYS A 1133 40.41 -8.65 -2.04
C LYS A 1133 39.83 -9.79 -2.89
N PRO A 1134 40.49 -10.95 -2.93
CA PRO A 1134 39.94 -12.14 -3.58
C PRO A 1134 38.68 -12.65 -2.84
N PRO A 1135 37.70 -13.24 -3.56
CA PRO A 1135 37.74 -13.54 -5.00
C PRO A 1135 37.53 -12.30 -5.89
N ALA A 1136 38.23 -12.23 -7.02
CA ALA A 1136 37.99 -11.22 -8.05
C ALA A 1136 36.60 -11.42 -8.67
N ALA A 1137 35.97 -10.34 -9.14
CA ALA A 1137 34.68 -10.45 -9.83
C ALA A 1137 34.84 -11.16 -11.18
N PHE A 1138 35.95 -10.88 -11.89
CA PHE A 1138 36.41 -11.57 -13.09
C PHE A 1138 37.86 -11.14 -13.40
N SER A 1139 38.52 -11.79 -14.35
CA SER A 1139 39.89 -11.47 -14.77
C SER A 1139 39.96 -11.28 -16.29
N ILE A 1140 40.74 -10.30 -16.76
CA ILE A 1140 40.88 -9.96 -18.19
C ILE A 1140 42.32 -10.20 -18.66
N ALA A 1141 42.47 -10.88 -19.80
CA ALA A 1141 43.70 -10.92 -20.59
C ALA A 1141 43.68 -9.78 -21.65
N PRO A 1142 44.58 -8.79 -21.62
CA PRO A 1142 44.54 -7.64 -22.54
C PRO A 1142 44.84 -8.02 -24.00
N ASP A 1143 44.08 -7.49 -24.95
CA ASP A 1143 44.34 -7.67 -26.39
C ASP A 1143 45.60 -6.88 -26.84
N SER A 1144 46.33 -7.37 -27.84
CA SER A 1144 47.59 -6.76 -28.28
C SER A 1144 47.36 -5.44 -29.06
N PRO A 1145 48.09 -4.36 -28.77
CA PRO A 1145 48.06 -3.16 -29.61
C PRO A 1145 49.13 -3.29 -30.70
N HIS A 1146 48.73 -3.81 -31.87
CA HIS A 1146 49.28 -3.60 -33.23
C HIS A 1146 49.26 -4.88 -34.07
N GLU A 1147 48.23 -5.02 -34.90
CA GLU A 1147 48.40 -5.49 -36.28
C GLU A 1147 47.59 -4.61 -37.22
N SER A 1148 48.21 -3.50 -37.64
CA SER A 1148 47.88 -2.85 -38.90
C SER A 1148 48.60 -3.60 -40.02
N LYS A 1149 47.84 -4.18 -40.96
CA LYS A 1149 48.22 -4.52 -42.35
C LYS A 1149 46.92 -5.04 -43.00
N GLY A 1150 46.42 -4.52 -44.11
CA GLY A 1150 47.10 -3.97 -45.27
C GLY A 1150 46.67 -4.81 -46.47
N ASP A 1151 46.20 -4.15 -47.52
CA ASP A 1151 45.87 -4.73 -48.82
C ASP A 1151 46.79 -5.88 -49.23
N SER A 1152 46.21 -7.02 -49.63
CA SER A 1152 46.71 -7.84 -50.73
C SER A 1152 45.75 -8.99 -51.04
N LEU A 1153 45.04 -8.87 -52.16
CA LEU A 1153 44.73 -10.01 -53.02
C LEU A 1153 45.99 -10.35 -53.85
N PRO A 1154 46.12 -11.55 -54.43
CA PRO A 1154 45.44 -12.82 -54.16
C PRO A 1154 46.44 -13.99 -53.94
N ASP A 1155 45.89 -15.17 -53.63
CA ASP A 1155 46.13 -16.44 -54.33
C ASP A 1155 46.53 -17.67 -53.48
N SER A 1156 45.99 -18.82 -53.92
CA SER A 1156 46.24 -20.23 -53.57
C SER A 1156 45.63 -20.84 -52.29
N SER A 1157 44.38 -21.30 -52.45
CA SER A 1157 43.91 -22.68 -52.23
C SER A 1157 44.56 -23.58 -51.15
N ALA A 1158 43.76 -24.08 -50.21
CA ALA A 1158 43.29 -25.49 -50.14
C ALA A 1158 42.63 -25.83 -48.79
N ALA A 1159 41.48 -26.50 -48.88
CA ALA A 1159 40.63 -27.04 -47.80
C ALA A 1159 41.22 -28.36 -47.22
N PRO A 1160 40.61 -29.09 -46.25
CA PRO A 1160 39.17 -29.34 -46.05
C PRO A 1160 38.53 -28.61 -44.86
#